data_AF-A0A7C2SN26-F1
#
_entry.id   AF-A0A7C2SN26-F1
#
_cell.length_a   1.000
_cell.length_b   1.000
_cell.length_c   1.000
_cell.angle_alpha   90.00
_cell.angle_beta   90.00
_cell.angle_gamma   90.00
#
_symmetry.space_group_name_H-M   'P 1'
#
loop_
_entity.id
_entity.type
_entity.pdbx_description
1 polymer ?
#
loop_
_entity_poly.entity_id
_entity_poly.type
_entity_poly.pdbx_seq_one_letter_code
_entity_poly.pdbx_strand_id
1 'polypeptide(L)'
;MTGAPAARGPKRGLAILLGIGSWIALTGAPTQAITAFDERVEIHGYYEAQIRSIVRDFDFSDDWDLTQWWNILSLEIEANLAPDGIGPFDVVSVFGRIEVRYDCVWTGACAIFDSANAYRFGRYGKLPKRLLDARRTGYAGTNYHGDTRFFRVETPYSELANAPDARRFRPSAERRPLQAYETPLLSGFFEGSSYGFDGVPYFDDSIPRRQISNDDPPWTFFAELLEPECDRWGARARPGSQNGFSEGDTLRLNPNCDYDHIGAAANVPNPFSAKDFNPLIHTFGSAALPYRPAPELRATANAPVDERARGVYYPNFRLQQMLRDGDFTNEYVDTTYRRGELAWNRGASQQEQKELKELYVDLEMFDSRLWLRVGYQTIVWGKTELFRNQDQFNPQDVGLASLPSLEESRISLWAIRGIWSFYDVGPFNDVRLELAMNFDEYQPIDPGVCGEPYAPLVVCSLDVGLISHGYLGVGLAGADFPQAPWNDLSGVEVGARLEFRWDRFSFAITDFYGFQDTPYVDTLFLYSRNVDPVSGRPRHTMTELPCRDADDPGCLDPENALTQHHANQQLFAAICFNTLSVAPTLDPTACLANIFGSPARTGADPTVPAVAPEPRVVVALNAVGQGDIGPNGLVLAGLAEFPTDNSVQDAIQEHSWNGQLRKATVNLNADPNDGGVDFANASPGNQLLDAVDFANTVEFFYVGLNASLSAKLTDHQEALLGCGPFFRTSCDLDGVDFLNMEAGVLFQSWPHVEGTFNPDPNERWDTTDRDRAQPGTVGFEGAPLCTRFEGGRLFVLPGCRGPGDEGYDPRIDGTVTGLLHPFTGQQFQNELAALSWNFLMGLVGFSLPRFEEFGNEASGRIAPRPQDFDASDPFRSGGCSFREPQWCSNVAAILSLSGTRRNDMLAGGNGRFGRRDFVWHSGGVGVLRVDKANILGFSMDFAEDFTKSNWGVEFTWVEDLHVGDNDERDGLAEGVDLYRLTISVDRPTFVNFLNANRTFFINTQWFFQYTDEFEQSFGGGYQWDIFGVLAISTGYFQDRLLPSLTLVYFVRSSSAAFLPQITYRFTENFQATFGLAAFSGREQWRTMPLTGLGPATERFGRHAYESFFEPGLSIVRERDEIFLRLRYTF
;
A
#
# COMPACT_ATOMS: atom_id res chain seq x y z
N MET A 1 -34.65 11.08 0.78
CA MET A 1 -35.04 11.19 -0.65
C MET A 1 -35.08 12.66 -1.04
N THR A 2 -33.95 13.20 -1.47
CA THR A 2 -33.80 14.50 -2.15
C THR A 2 -32.60 14.30 -3.07
N GLY A 3 -32.87 14.08 -4.36
CA GLY A 3 -31.82 13.84 -5.36
C GLY A 3 -30.97 15.09 -5.55
N ALA A 4 -29.66 14.93 -5.50
CA ALA A 4 -28.69 15.98 -5.76
C ALA A 4 -28.89 16.58 -7.18
N PRO A 5 -28.77 17.91 -7.34
CA PRO A 5 -29.07 18.62 -8.60
C PRO A 5 -27.97 18.53 -9.69
N ALA A 6 -26.95 17.68 -9.54
CA ALA A 6 -25.75 17.68 -10.39
C ALA A 6 -25.96 17.24 -11.87
N ALA A 7 -27.09 16.63 -12.22
CA ALA A 7 -27.30 16.04 -13.56
C ALA A 7 -27.76 17.01 -14.66
N ARG A 8 -27.97 18.32 -14.39
CA ARG A 8 -28.47 19.29 -15.40
C ARG A 8 -27.38 20.07 -16.15
N GLY A 9 -26.23 20.31 -15.53
CA GLY A 9 -25.08 21.00 -16.14
C GLY A 9 -24.41 20.22 -17.28
N PRO A 10 -23.97 18.95 -17.07
CA PRO A 10 -23.24 18.19 -18.08
C PRO A 10 -24.09 17.88 -19.32
N LYS A 11 -25.41 17.74 -19.18
CA LYS A 11 -26.33 17.51 -20.30
C LYS A 11 -26.41 18.68 -21.28
N ARG A 12 -26.20 19.93 -20.83
CA ARG A 12 -26.19 21.10 -21.72
C ARG A 12 -24.88 21.23 -22.48
N GLY A 13 -23.74 21.02 -21.83
CA GLY A 13 -22.41 21.06 -22.48
C GLY A 13 -22.25 19.95 -23.53
N LEU A 14 -22.64 18.72 -23.18
CA LEU A 14 -22.65 17.60 -24.12
C LEU A 14 -23.60 17.82 -25.31
N ALA A 15 -24.80 18.37 -25.08
CA ALA A 15 -25.72 18.69 -26.17
C ALA A 15 -25.18 19.79 -27.10
N ILE A 16 -24.37 20.71 -26.59
CA ILE A 16 -23.67 21.71 -27.40
C ILE A 16 -22.52 21.06 -28.17
N LEU A 17 -21.68 20.23 -27.55
CA LEU A 17 -20.58 19.53 -28.24
C LEU A 17 -21.07 18.56 -29.31
N LEU A 18 -22.04 17.69 -28.98
CA LEU A 18 -22.69 16.81 -29.95
C LEU A 18 -23.48 17.61 -30.99
N GLY A 19 -24.07 18.75 -30.60
CA GLY A 19 -24.76 19.67 -31.49
C GLY A 19 -23.82 20.32 -32.49
N ILE A 20 -22.64 20.77 -32.05
CA ILE A 20 -21.57 21.34 -32.87
C ILE A 20 -20.98 20.24 -33.77
N GLY A 21 -20.64 19.07 -33.23
CA GLY A 21 -20.13 17.94 -34.02
C GLY A 21 -21.13 17.46 -35.07
N SER A 22 -22.42 17.38 -34.72
CA SER A 22 -23.49 17.02 -35.66
C SER A 22 -23.72 18.12 -36.70
N TRP A 23 -23.68 19.40 -36.30
CA TRP A 23 -23.87 20.53 -37.21
C TRP A 23 -22.69 20.66 -38.19
N ILE A 24 -21.45 20.50 -37.73
CA ILE A 24 -20.25 20.49 -38.55
C ILE A 24 -20.26 19.29 -39.51
N ALA A 25 -20.58 18.08 -39.02
CA ALA A 25 -20.66 16.88 -39.85
C ALA A 25 -21.79 16.93 -40.89
N LEU A 26 -22.93 17.59 -40.59
CA LEU A 26 -24.09 17.69 -41.48
C LEU A 26 -24.02 18.85 -42.48
N THR A 27 -23.27 19.92 -42.18
CA THR A 27 -23.24 21.12 -43.03
C THR A 27 -22.20 21.06 -44.15
N GLY A 28 -21.21 20.17 -44.08
CA GLY A 28 -20.22 20.00 -45.15
C GLY A 28 -19.54 21.31 -45.54
N ALA A 29 -19.31 22.20 -44.56
CA ALA A 29 -18.78 23.53 -44.80
C ALA A 29 -17.40 23.44 -45.51
N PRO A 30 -17.11 24.34 -46.46
CA PRO A 30 -15.84 24.36 -47.16
C PRO A 30 -14.67 24.62 -46.19
N THR A 31 -13.54 23.97 -46.48
CA THR A 31 -12.26 24.03 -45.79
C THR A 31 -11.66 25.44 -45.86
N GLN A 32 -12.04 26.32 -44.95
CA GLN A 32 -11.40 27.62 -44.78
C GLN A 32 -11.33 27.94 -43.29
N ALA A 33 -10.12 28.21 -42.82
CA ALA A 33 -9.92 28.82 -41.52
C ALA A 33 -10.87 30.03 -41.39
N ILE A 34 -11.45 30.22 -40.21
CA ILE A 34 -12.26 31.42 -39.98
C ILE A 34 -11.29 32.58 -39.89
N THR A 35 -11.11 33.29 -40.99
CA THR A 35 -10.22 34.45 -41.05
C THR A 35 -10.98 35.71 -40.66
N ALA A 36 -10.34 36.54 -39.84
CA ALA A 36 -10.84 37.85 -39.45
C ALA A 36 -9.73 38.89 -39.53
N PHE A 37 -10.12 40.17 -39.64
CA PHE A 37 -9.19 41.31 -39.69
C PHE A 37 -8.13 41.23 -40.81
N ASP A 38 -8.57 41.04 -42.06
CA ASP A 38 -7.68 40.93 -43.23
C ASP A 38 -6.63 39.81 -43.07
N GLU A 39 -7.08 38.58 -42.76
CA GLU A 39 -6.23 37.37 -42.59
C GLU A 39 -5.21 37.46 -41.45
N ARG A 40 -5.37 38.42 -40.53
CA ARG A 40 -4.48 38.55 -39.36
C ARG A 40 -4.82 37.58 -38.24
N VAL A 41 -6.06 37.11 -38.18
CA VAL A 41 -6.49 36.09 -37.23
C VAL A 41 -6.99 34.90 -38.01
N GLU A 42 -6.42 33.72 -37.74
CA GLU A 42 -6.83 32.44 -38.30
C GLU A 42 -7.29 31.52 -37.18
N ILE A 43 -8.42 30.84 -37.40
CA ILE A 43 -8.91 29.80 -36.50
C ILE A 43 -9.04 28.51 -37.30
N HIS A 44 -8.32 27.49 -36.86
CA HIS A 44 -8.40 26.13 -37.40
C HIS A 44 -8.58 25.14 -36.26
N GLY A 45 -9.00 23.92 -36.58
CA GLY A 45 -9.18 22.93 -35.53
C GLY A 45 -9.69 21.59 -36.02
N TYR A 46 -10.04 20.75 -35.07
CA TYR A 46 -10.69 19.47 -35.37
C TYR A 46 -11.68 19.07 -34.30
N TYR A 47 -12.66 18.30 -34.75
CA TYR A 47 -13.49 17.48 -33.90
C TYR A 47 -13.08 16.02 -34.04
N GLU A 48 -12.89 15.33 -32.93
CA GLU A 48 -12.57 13.91 -32.91
C GLU A 48 -13.47 13.14 -31.95
N ALA A 49 -14.03 12.03 -32.42
CA ALA A 49 -14.69 11.05 -31.57
C ALA A 49 -13.81 9.78 -31.49
N GLN A 50 -13.39 9.41 -30.28
CA GLN A 50 -12.56 8.23 -30.04
C GLN A 50 -13.29 7.27 -29.11
N ILE A 51 -13.42 6.01 -29.52
CA ILE A 51 -14.02 4.93 -28.75
C ILE A 51 -12.95 3.85 -28.55
N ARG A 52 -12.73 3.43 -27.31
CA ARG A 52 -11.76 2.38 -26.95
C ARG A 52 -12.37 1.40 -25.95
N SER A 53 -12.01 0.14 -26.10
CA SER A 53 -12.42 -0.95 -25.20
C SER A 53 -11.22 -1.78 -24.81
N ILE A 54 -11.17 -2.21 -23.55
CA ILE A 54 -10.10 -3.06 -22.99
C ILE A 54 -10.66 -4.45 -22.69
N VAL A 55 -9.83 -5.47 -22.89
CA VAL A 55 -10.05 -6.85 -22.47
C VAL A 55 -8.71 -7.46 -22.04
N ARG A 56 -8.73 -8.50 -21.19
CA ARG A 56 -7.51 -9.24 -20.83
C ARG A 56 -7.21 -10.31 -21.89
N ASP A 57 -5.99 -10.35 -22.41
CA ASP A 57 -5.45 -11.37 -23.33
C ASP A 57 -6.31 -11.64 -24.59
N PHE A 58 -7.10 -10.66 -25.05
CA PHE A 58 -8.16 -10.85 -26.05
C PHE A 58 -9.08 -12.05 -25.78
N ASP A 59 -9.27 -12.45 -24.51
CA ASP A 59 -10.13 -13.56 -24.14
C ASP A 59 -11.60 -13.14 -24.21
N PHE A 60 -12.33 -13.69 -25.18
CA PHE A 60 -13.77 -13.45 -25.35
C PHE A 60 -14.63 -14.04 -24.22
N SER A 61 -14.06 -14.83 -23.30
CA SER A 61 -14.73 -15.26 -22.06
C SER A 61 -14.76 -14.14 -21.00
N ASP A 62 -13.87 -13.16 -21.14
CA ASP A 62 -13.82 -11.97 -20.30
C ASP A 62 -14.80 -10.88 -20.79
N ASP A 63 -15.04 -9.86 -19.98
CA ASP A 63 -15.90 -8.72 -20.39
C ASP A 63 -15.09 -7.69 -21.19
N TRP A 64 -15.68 -7.20 -22.27
CA TRP A 64 -15.14 -6.05 -23.01
C TRP A 64 -15.60 -4.76 -22.34
N ASP A 65 -14.66 -4.09 -21.69
CA ASP A 65 -14.96 -2.86 -20.93
C ASP A 65 -14.83 -1.63 -21.83
N LEU A 66 -15.95 -0.95 -22.10
CA LEU A 66 -15.91 0.38 -22.72
C LEU A 66 -15.19 1.34 -21.76
N THR A 67 -13.97 1.70 -22.12
CA THR A 67 -13.00 2.41 -21.27
C THR A 67 -12.78 3.84 -21.71
N GLN A 68 -13.11 4.17 -22.95
CA GLN A 68 -13.02 5.52 -23.48
C GLN A 68 -14.14 5.76 -24.48
N TRP A 69 -14.82 6.89 -24.36
CA TRP A 69 -15.61 7.46 -25.44
C TRP A 69 -15.48 8.97 -25.41
N TRP A 70 -14.38 9.46 -25.97
CA TRP A 70 -14.03 10.86 -26.04
C TRP A 70 -14.70 11.56 -27.20
N ASN A 71 -15.10 12.81 -26.92
CA ASN A 71 -15.46 13.81 -27.89
C ASN A 71 -14.52 14.98 -27.63
N ILE A 72 -13.58 15.17 -28.56
CA ILE A 72 -12.51 16.16 -28.47
C ILE A 72 -12.81 17.26 -29.47
N LEU A 73 -12.75 18.51 -29.01
CA LEU A 73 -12.76 19.70 -29.85
C LEU A 73 -11.46 20.46 -29.58
N SER A 74 -10.56 20.49 -30.54
CA SER A 74 -9.35 21.33 -30.51
C SER A 74 -9.58 22.56 -31.38
N LEU A 75 -9.33 23.73 -30.82
CA LEU A 75 -9.38 25.03 -31.49
C LEU A 75 -8.02 25.70 -31.35
N GLU A 76 -7.41 26.02 -32.47
CA GLU A 76 -6.14 26.71 -32.57
C GLU A 76 -6.40 28.10 -33.17
N ILE A 77 -5.94 29.12 -32.47
CA ILE A 77 -6.16 30.52 -32.78
C ILE A 77 -4.80 31.17 -32.95
N GLU A 78 -4.53 31.65 -34.15
CA GLU A 78 -3.30 32.35 -34.48
C GLU A 78 -3.64 33.80 -34.81
N ALA A 79 -2.91 34.75 -34.21
CA ALA A 79 -3.10 36.17 -34.42
C ALA A 79 -1.78 36.90 -34.65
N ASN A 80 -1.55 37.36 -35.88
CA ASN A 80 -0.42 38.22 -36.24
C ASN A 80 -0.75 39.68 -35.94
N LEU A 81 -0.32 40.17 -34.78
CA LEU A 81 -0.66 41.51 -34.28
C LEU A 81 0.11 42.61 -35.03
N ALA A 82 1.36 42.36 -35.40
CA ALA A 82 2.23 43.28 -36.12
C ALA A 82 3.03 42.55 -37.21
N PRO A 83 2.41 42.18 -38.35
CA PRO A 83 3.09 41.46 -39.43
C PRO A 83 4.14 42.32 -40.15
N ASP A 84 4.01 43.64 -40.12
CA ASP A 84 4.96 44.60 -40.69
C ASP A 84 5.93 45.19 -39.63
N GLY A 85 5.94 44.61 -38.42
CA GLY A 85 6.73 45.08 -37.27
C GLY A 85 6.12 46.27 -36.51
N ILE A 86 6.51 46.42 -35.23
CA ILE A 86 6.14 47.58 -34.40
C ILE A 86 7.28 47.95 -33.45
N GLY A 87 7.87 49.13 -33.66
CA GLY A 87 8.99 49.60 -32.82
C GLY A 87 10.23 48.71 -32.94
N PRO A 88 10.78 48.14 -31.85
CA PRO A 88 11.95 47.26 -31.90
C PRO A 88 11.63 45.81 -32.29
N PHE A 89 10.35 45.47 -32.53
CA PHE A 89 9.89 44.13 -32.86
C PHE A 89 9.63 44.01 -34.36
N ASP A 90 10.23 43.01 -34.99
CA ASP A 90 10.09 42.69 -36.42
C ASP A 90 8.76 41.95 -36.67
N VAL A 91 8.40 41.02 -35.78
CA VAL A 91 7.13 40.28 -35.79
C VAL A 91 6.62 40.14 -34.35
N VAL A 92 5.30 40.30 -34.18
CA VAL A 92 4.59 39.95 -32.94
C VAL A 92 3.39 39.09 -33.31
N SER A 93 3.40 37.83 -32.87
CA SER A 93 2.29 36.90 -33.05
C SER A 93 1.85 36.30 -31.73
N VAL A 94 0.57 35.96 -31.65
CA VAL A 94 -0.06 35.32 -30.50
C VAL A 94 -0.65 34.00 -30.97
N PHE A 95 -0.39 32.95 -30.21
CA PHE A 95 -0.96 31.63 -30.42
C PHE A 95 -1.76 31.22 -29.19
N GLY A 96 -2.93 30.64 -29.40
CA GLY A 96 -3.74 30.04 -28.36
C GLY A 96 -4.38 28.74 -28.82
N ARG A 97 -4.24 27.68 -28.02
CA ARG A 97 -4.90 26.39 -28.25
C ARG A 97 -5.83 26.05 -27.09
N ILE A 98 -7.09 25.83 -27.41
CA ILE A 98 -8.13 25.39 -26.49
C ILE A 98 -8.54 23.98 -26.88
N GLU A 99 -8.46 23.04 -25.95
CA GLU A 99 -8.82 21.65 -26.18
C GLU A 99 -9.87 21.21 -25.16
N VAL A 100 -11.07 20.92 -25.67
CA VAL A 100 -12.20 20.45 -24.86
C VAL A 100 -12.35 18.96 -25.06
N ARG A 101 -12.13 18.17 -24.00
CA ARG A 101 -12.36 16.72 -24.00
C ARG A 101 -13.56 16.39 -23.14
N TYR A 102 -14.49 15.61 -23.68
CA TYR A 102 -15.59 15.05 -22.90
C TYR A 102 -15.70 13.55 -23.08
N ASP A 103 -15.61 12.81 -21.97
CA ASP A 103 -15.68 11.35 -21.98
C ASP A 103 -17.07 10.85 -21.54
N CYS A 104 -17.72 10.16 -22.48
CA CYS A 104 -19.03 9.58 -22.30
C CYS A 104 -19.04 8.39 -21.32
N VAL A 105 -17.93 7.70 -21.04
CA VAL A 105 -17.92 6.52 -20.14
C VAL A 105 -18.34 6.89 -18.73
N TRP A 106 -17.89 8.06 -18.27
CA TRP A 106 -18.30 8.63 -17.00
C TRP A 106 -19.77 9.02 -16.98
N THR A 107 -20.54 9.00 -18.07
CA THR A 107 -21.98 9.29 -18.04
C THR A 107 -22.86 8.13 -18.53
N GLY A 108 -22.32 6.92 -18.56
CA GLY A 108 -23.02 5.73 -19.04
C GLY A 108 -23.15 5.76 -20.56
N ALA A 109 -22.01 5.94 -21.24
CA ALA A 109 -21.94 6.14 -22.68
C ALA A 109 -22.88 7.25 -23.17
N CYS A 110 -22.77 8.42 -22.54
CA CYS A 110 -23.63 9.58 -22.82
C CYS A 110 -25.14 9.31 -22.65
N ALA A 111 -25.49 8.37 -21.76
CA ALA A 111 -26.83 7.86 -21.52
C ALA A 111 -27.48 7.16 -22.74
N ILE A 112 -26.65 6.68 -23.68
CA ILE A 112 -27.11 6.00 -24.90
C ILE A 112 -27.17 4.49 -24.69
N PHE A 113 -26.20 3.91 -23.97
CA PHE A 113 -26.11 2.47 -23.75
C PHE A 113 -26.11 2.15 -22.25
N ASP A 114 -27.17 1.50 -21.76
CA ASP A 114 -27.25 1.06 -20.36
C ASP A 114 -26.22 -0.02 -20.01
N SER A 115 -25.73 -0.77 -21.00
CA SER A 115 -24.68 -1.79 -20.85
C SER A 115 -23.29 -1.22 -20.61
N ALA A 116 -23.06 0.07 -20.84
CA ALA A 116 -21.78 0.73 -20.61
C ALA A 116 -21.72 1.30 -19.18
N ASN A 117 -21.61 0.40 -18.19
CA ASN A 117 -21.70 0.74 -16.77
C ASN A 117 -20.41 0.49 -15.97
N ALA A 118 -19.29 0.17 -16.65
CA ALA A 118 -17.99 -0.08 -16.01
C ALA A 118 -17.57 1.06 -15.04
N TYR A 119 -17.65 2.30 -15.52
CA TYR A 119 -17.21 3.51 -14.80
C TYR A 119 -18.38 4.38 -14.33
N ARG A 120 -19.59 3.81 -14.23
CA ARG A 120 -20.80 4.51 -13.77
C ARG A 120 -20.89 4.44 -12.24
N PHE A 121 -20.29 5.39 -11.53
CA PHE A 121 -20.41 5.48 -10.07
C PHE A 121 -21.88 5.70 -9.66
N GLY A 122 -22.42 4.82 -8.79
CA GLY A 122 -23.83 4.73 -8.40
C GLY A 122 -24.38 3.29 -8.31
N ARG A 123 -25.68 3.11 -8.00
CA ARG A 123 -26.35 1.79 -7.75
C ARG A 123 -26.31 0.77 -8.90
N TYR A 124 -25.84 1.16 -10.09
CA TYR A 124 -25.92 0.35 -11.32
C TYR A 124 -24.57 0.15 -12.03
N GLY A 125 -23.46 0.60 -11.43
CA GLY A 125 -22.13 0.35 -11.95
C GLY A 125 -21.74 -1.13 -11.82
N LYS A 126 -20.99 -1.65 -12.79
CA LYS A 126 -20.43 -3.02 -12.76
C LYS A 126 -18.92 -2.92 -12.83
N LEU A 127 -18.19 -3.68 -12.03
CA LEU A 127 -16.74 -3.66 -12.10
C LEU A 127 -16.21 -4.52 -13.26
N PRO A 128 -15.19 -4.03 -13.98
CA PRO A 128 -14.36 -4.83 -14.89
C PRO A 128 -13.94 -6.16 -14.28
N LYS A 129 -14.19 -7.28 -14.97
CA LYS A 129 -13.77 -8.61 -14.51
C LYS A 129 -12.25 -8.71 -14.38
N ARG A 130 -11.50 -8.06 -15.28
CA ARG A 130 -10.03 -7.99 -15.27
C ARG A 130 -9.44 -7.36 -14.00
N LEU A 131 -10.24 -6.59 -13.25
CA LEU A 131 -9.80 -5.92 -12.01
C LEU A 131 -10.23 -6.67 -10.73
N LEU A 132 -10.92 -7.83 -10.88
CA LEU A 132 -11.49 -8.59 -9.77
C LEU A 132 -11.29 -10.10 -9.95
N ASP A 133 -10.23 -10.62 -9.36
CA ASP A 133 -9.97 -12.06 -9.33
C ASP A 133 -9.22 -12.57 -8.10
N ALA A 134 -9.05 -11.71 -7.08
CA ALA A 134 -8.41 -12.09 -5.82
C ALA A 134 -9.15 -13.24 -5.11
N ARG A 135 -8.38 -14.14 -4.51
CA ARG A 135 -8.86 -15.26 -3.70
C ARG A 135 -8.22 -15.20 -2.33
N ARG A 136 -8.94 -15.71 -1.33
CA ARG A 136 -8.34 -16.03 -0.04
C ARG A 136 -7.15 -16.96 -0.27
N THR A 137 -6.07 -16.71 0.46
CA THR A 137 -4.85 -17.53 0.44
C THR A 137 -5.16 -18.98 0.77
N GLY A 138 -6.15 -19.22 1.63
CA GLY A 138 -6.38 -20.53 2.22
C GLY A 138 -5.31 -20.89 3.25
N TYR A 139 -4.46 -19.94 3.65
CA TYR A 139 -3.39 -20.10 4.64
C TYR A 139 -3.57 -19.14 5.81
N ALA A 140 -3.19 -19.58 7.01
CA ALA A 140 -2.92 -18.73 8.16
C ALA A 140 -1.48 -19.01 8.62
N GLY A 141 -0.61 -17.99 8.56
CA GLY A 141 0.82 -18.22 8.61
C GLY A 141 1.27 -19.25 7.56
N THR A 142 2.09 -20.21 7.95
CA THR A 142 2.62 -21.27 7.08
C THR A 142 1.68 -22.46 6.84
N ASN A 143 0.49 -22.50 7.46
CA ASN A 143 -0.43 -23.65 7.41
C ASN A 143 -1.59 -23.46 6.43
N TYR A 144 -1.89 -24.50 5.63
CA TYR A 144 -3.03 -24.51 4.71
C TYR A 144 -4.33 -24.98 5.40
N HIS A 145 -5.34 -24.11 5.42
CA HIS A 145 -6.69 -24.36 5.95
C HIS A 145 -7.73 -24.68 4.86
N GLY A 146 -7.38 -24.59 3.57
CA GLY A 146 -8.25 -25.02 2.47
C GLY A 146 -9.31 -24.02 1.99
N ASP A 147 -9.48 -22.86 2.65
CA ASP A 147 -10.42 -21.83 2.21
C ASP A 147 -9.83 -20.94 1.11
N THR A 148 -9.89 -21.40 -0.15
CA THR A 148 -9.41 -20.65 -1.33
C THR A 148 -10.53 -19.95 -2.09
N ARG A 149 -11.64 -19.63 -1.41
CA ARG A 149 -12.77 -18.95 -2.05
C ARG A 149 -12.31 -17.58 -2.55
N PHE A 150 -12.89 -17.11 -3.65
CA PHE A 150 -12.72 -15.73 -4.11
C PHE A 150 -13.10 -14.75 -2.99
N PHE A 151 -12.40 -13.62 -2.90
CA PHE A 151 -12.88 -12.48 -2.12
C PHE A 151 -14.23 -12.06 -2.75
N ARG A 152 -15.31 -12.57 -2.12
CA ARG A 152 -16.76 -12.45 -2.40
C ARG A 152 -17.22 -12.42 -3.87
N VAL A 153 -17.93 -13.48 -4.27
CA VAL A 153 -18.65 -13.64 -5.55
C VAL A 153 -20.16 -13.35 -5.40
N GLU A 154 -20.63 -12.49 -6.31
CA GLU A 154 -21.99 -12.25 -6.84
C GLU A 154 -23.15 -11.95 -5.89
N THR A 155 -23.51 -10.68 -5.73
CA THR A 155 -24.80 -10.22 -5.20
C THR A 155 -25.08 -8.82 -5.84
N PRO A 156 -26.28 -8.21 -5.97
CA PRO A 156 -26.50 -6.88 -6.63
C PRO A 156 -25.96 -5.59 -5.94
N TYR A 157 -26.70 -4.64 -5.37
CA TYR A 157 -26.20 -3.68 -4.34
C TYR A 157 -27.35 -3.38 -3.37
N SER A 158 -28.56 -3.41 -3.93
CA SER A 158 -29.83 -3.57 -3.24
C SER A 158 -29.88 -4.70 -2.21
N GLU A 159 -29.10 -5.78 -2.38
CA GLU A 159 -29.05 -6.90 -1.41
C GLU A 159 -27.83 -6.84 -0.47
N LEU A 160 -27.07 -5.74 -0.41
CA LEU A 160 -26.03 -5.52 0.62
C LEU A 160 -26.53 -4.53 1.67
N ALA A 161 -27.38 -3.59 1.26
CA ALA A 161 -27.95 -2.62 2.17
C ALA A 161 -29.34 -3.00 2.72
N ASN A 162 -30.06 -3.99 2.16
CA ASN A 162 -31.46 -4.30 2.55
C ASN A 162 -31.94 -5.73 2.22
N ALA A 163 -31.20 -6.82 2.51
CA ALA A 163 -31.77 -8.16 2.37
C ALA A 163 -31.30 -9.14 3.45
N PRO A 164 -32.10 -9.34 4.50
CA PRO A 164 -32.12 -10.58 5.23
C PRO A 164 -32.74 -11.68 4.34
N ASP A 165 -32.38 -12.93 4.62
CA ASP A 165 -33.12 -14.16 4.32
C ASP A 165 -32.50 -15.19 3.34
N ALA A 166 -32.52 -16.42 3.88
CA ALA A 166 -32.48 -17.79 3.38
C ALA A 166 -31.79 -18.21 2.07
N ARG A 167 -30.97 -19.26 2.27
CA ARG A 167 -30.88 -20.51 1.47
C ARG A 167 -32.04 -20.72 0.47
N ARG A 168 -32.00 -20.16 -0.74
CA ARG A 168 -32.45 -20.75 -2.03
C ARG A 168 -32.49 -19.68 -3.13
N PHE A 169 -32.00 -20.08 -4.31
CA PHE A 169 -31.98 -19.39 -5.61
C PHE A 169 -30.86 -18.36 -5.85
N ARG A 170 -29.85 -18.75 -6.64
CA ARG A 170 -29.08 -17.82 -7.49
C ARG A 170 -28.91 -18.42 -8.89
N PRO A 171 -29.68 -17.98 -9.90
CA PRO A 171 -29.28 -18.09 -11.30
C PRO A 171 -28.26 -16.96 -11.61
N SER A 172 -27.12 -17.35 -12.18
CA SER A 172 -26.12 -16.56 -12.94
C SER A 172 -26.00 -15.04 -12.74
N ALA A 173 -24.78 -14.62 -12.33
CA ALA A 173 -23.96 -13.63 -13.03
C ALA A 173 -24.17 -12.12 -12.79
N GLU A 174 -24.28 -11.65 -11.54
CA GLU A 174 -24.09 -10.21 -11.24
C GLU A 174 -23.13 -9.97 -10.06
N ARG A 175 -22.02 -9.28 -10.36
CA ARG A 175 -20.78 -9.12 -9.55
C ARG A 175 -20.78 -7.80 -8.75
N ARG A 176 -20.20 -7.78 -7.54
CA ARG A 176 -20.03 -6.56 -6.69
C ARG A 176 -18.58 -6.09 -6.59
N PRO A 177 -18.36 -4.78 -6.34
CA PRO A 177 -17.17 -4.28 -5.66
C PRO A 177 -16.95 -4.91 -4.29
N LEU A 178 -15.69 -5.06 -3.92
CA LEU A 178 -15.27 -5.29 -2.54
C LEU A 178 -15.48 -4.02 -1.73
N GLN A 179 -15.76 -4.17 -0.45
CA GLN A 179 -15.66 -3.08 0.52
C GLN A 179 -14.20 -2.89 0.95
N ALA A 180 -13.84 -1.71 1.47
CA ALA A 180 -12.45 -1.37 1.82
C ALA A 180 -11.75 -2.42 2.67
N TYR A 181 -12.43 -2.90 3.71
CA TYR A 181 -11.90 -3.88 4.66
C TYR A 181 -11.77 -5.30 4.07
N GLU A 182 -12.45 -5.59 2.97
CA GLU A 182 -12.37 -6.89 2.28
C GLU A 182 -11.17 -6.96 1.33
N THR A 183 -10.43 -5.85 1.19
CA THR A 183 -9.23 -5.76 0.35
C THR A 183 -8.06 -6.49 1.01
N PRO A 184 -7.17 -7.19 0.27
CA PRO A 184 -6.07 -7.97 0.85
C PRO A 184 -5.18 -7.22 1.83
N LEU A 185 -4.92 -5.92 1.58
CA LEU A 185 -4.10 -5.12 2.48
C LEU A 185 -4.85 -4.83 3.79
N LEU A 186 -6.10 -4.38 3.71
CA LEU A 186 -6.86 -4.00 4.89
C LEU A 186 -7.46 -5.22 5.61
N SER A 187 -7.68 -6.33 4.92
CA SER A 187 -8.21 -7.57 5.47
C SER A 187 -7.22 -8.28 6.37
N GLY A 188 -5.91 -8.16 6.14
CA GLY A 188 -4.90 -8.59 7.11
C GLY A 188 -5.09 -7.93 8.48
N PHE A 189 -5.48 -6.65 8.50
CA PHE A 189 -5.75 -5.89 9.73
C PHE A 189 -7.17 -6.07 10.28
N PHE A 190 -8.18 -6.18 9.42
CA PHE A 190 -9.60 -6.15 9.80
C PHE A 190 -10.34 -7.49 9.65
N GLU A 191 -9.96 -8.37 8.72
CA GLU A 191 -10.51 -9.73 8.57
C GLU A 191 -9.68 -10.80 9.29
N GLY A 192 -8.40 -10.51 9.63
CA GLY A 192 -7.55 -11.35 10.48
C GLY A 192 -8.14 -11.58 11.88
N SER A 193 -9.15 -10.78 12.23
CA SER A 193 -10.06 -10.96 13.35
C SER A 193 -11.46 -11.21 12.84
N SER A 194 -11.99 -12.40 13.13
CA SER A 194 -13.38 -12.52 13.59
C SER A 194 -14.43 -11.90 12.66
N TYR A 195 -14.80 -12.65 11.64
CA TYR A 195 -16.22 -12.71 11.31
C TYR A 195 -16.96 -13.48 12.44
N GLY A 196 -16.98 -12.97 13.66
CA GLY A 196 -17.23 -13.80 14.84
C GLY A 196 -16.34 -15.04 14.89
N PHE A 197 -16.59 -15.94 15.85
CA PHE A 197 -15.99 -17.28 15.83
C PHE A 197 -16.36 -18.14 14.60
N ASP A 198 -17.12 -17.68 13.59
CA ASP A 198 -17.68 -18.53 12.51
C ASP A 198 -17.50 -18.08 11.06
N GLY A 199 -16.91 -16.93 10.76
CA GLY A 199 -16.83 -16.50 9.35
C GLY A 199 -18.05 -15.72 8.85
N VAL A 200 -19.07 -15.42 9.68
CA VAL A 200 -20.32 -14.76 9.24
C VAL A 200 -20.73 -13.60 10.16
N PRO A 201 -21.02 -12.38 9.64
CA PRO A 201 -21.60 -11.31 10.46
C PRO A 201 -23.03 -11.67 10.89
N TYR A 202 -23.38 -11.45 12.16
CA TYR A 202 -24.72 -11.73 12.69
C TYR A 202 -25.61 -10.48 12.57
N PHE A 203 -26.37 -10.38 11.48
CA PHE A 203 -27.37 -9.34 11.33
C PHE A 203 -28.74 -9.83 11.81
N ASP A 204 -29.14 -9.45 13.03
CA ASP A 204 -30.51 -9.66 13.51
C ASP A 204 -31.42 -8.49 13.10
N ASP A 205 -32.47 -8.79 12.33
CA ASP A 205 -33.50 -7.84 11.92
C ASP A 205 -34.37 -7.32 13.09
N SER A 206 -34.30 -7.96 14.25
CA SER A 206 -35.15 -7.66 15.41
C SER A 206 -34.63 -6.50 16.27
N ILE A 207 -33.38 -6.06 16.05
CA ILE A 207 -32.70 -5.05 16.88
C ILE A 207 -32.66 -3.69 16.14
N PRO A 208 -33.08 -2.57 16.76
CA PRO A 208 -32.99 -1.23 16.15
C PRO A 208 -31.54 -0.86 15.81
N ARG A 209 -31.31 -0.19 14.66
CA ARG A 209 -30.00 0.28 14.09
C ARG A 209 -29.00 0.99 15.02
N ARG A 210 -29.32 1.22 16.30
CA ARG A 210 -28.43 1.82 17.31
C ARG A 210 -27.95 0.84 18.39
N GLN A 211 -28.43 -0.40 18.38
CA GLN A 211 -27.91 -1.48 19.21
C GLN A 211 -27.16 -2.42 18.27
N ILE A 212 -25.84 -2.27 18.28
CA ILE A 212 -24.90 -3.16 17.60
C ILE A 212 -24.92 -4.47 18.40
N SER A 213 -25.06 -5.62 17.72
CA SER A 213 -24.92 -6.92 18.37
C SER A 213 -23.52 -7.04 19.00
N ASN A 214 -23.37 -7.69 20.15
CA ASN A 214 -22.05 -7.96 20.74
C ASN A 214 -21.14 -8.81 19.83
N ASP A 215 -21.69 -9.41 18.77
CA ASP A 215 -20.98 -10.20 17.76
C ASP A 215 -20.70 -9.45 16.45
N ASP A 216 -21.21 -8.22 16.26
CA ASP A 216 -20.92 -7.43 15.07
C ASP A 216 -19.57 -6.71 15.23
N PRO A 217 -18.66 -6.75 14.23
CA PRO A 217 -17.35 -6.19 14.45
C PRO A 217 -17.43 -4.65 14.57
N PRO A 218 -16.58 -4.03 15.43
CA PRO A 218 -16.44 -2.58 15.61
C PRO A 218 -16.22 -1.76 14.32
N TRP A 219 -15.99 -2.43 13.18
CA TRP A 219 -15.75 -1.84 11.87
C TRP A 219 -16.88 -0.92 11.40
N THR A 220 -18.14 -1.13 11.81
CA THR A 220 -19.25 -0.23 11.44
C THR A 220 -18.97 1.21 11.88
N PHE A 221 -18.23 1.40 12.96
CA PHE A 221 -17.77 2.71 13.43
C PHE A 221 -16.72 3.31 12.48
N PHE A 222 -15.71 2.54 12.06
CA PHE A 222 -14.64 3.00 11.15
C PHE A 222 -15.08 3.16 9.68
N ALA A 223 -16.02 2.34 9.21
CA ALA A 223 -16.59 2.49 7.87
C ALA A 223 -17.53 3.70 7.74
N GLU A 224 -18.02 4.26 8.85
CA GLU A 224 -18.66 5.58 8.86
C GLU A 224 -17.64 6.74 8.82
N LEU A 225 -16.38 6.50 9.21
CA LEU A 225 -15.27 7.47 9.16
C LEU A 225 -14.59 7.56 7.79
N LEU A 226 -14.53 6.46 7.04
CA LEU A 226 -14.34 6.53 5.59
C LEU A 226 -15.63 7.16 5.07
N GLU A 227 -15.56 8.40 4.58
CA GLU A 227 -16.75 9.15 4.15
C GLU A 227 -17.70 8.30 3.28
N PRO A 228 -19.00 8.63 3.21
CA PRO A 228 -19.99 7.83 2.45
C PRO A 228 -19.66 7.58 0.96
N GLU A 229 -18.59 8.17 0.42
CA GLU A 229 -18.12 8.02 -0.96
C GLU A 229 -16.93 7.03 -1.12
N CYS A 230 -16.38 6.43 -0.06
CA CYS A 230 -15.25 5.48 -0.12
C CYS A 230 -15.68 3.99 -0.16
N ASP A 231 -16.82 3.69 -0.77
CA ASP A 231 -17.52 2.40 -0.64
C ASP A 231 -17.09 1.30 -1.63
N ARG A 232 -16.17 1.58 -2.57
CA ARG A 232 -15.84 0.67 -3.69
C ARG A 232 -14.37 0.39 -3.85
N TRP A 233 -14.05 -0.89 -3.74
CA TRP A 233 -12.69 -1.39 -3.83
C TRP A 233 -12.61 -2.61 -4.73
N GLY A 234 -11.42 -2.83 -5.26
CA GLY A 234 -11.05 -4.01 -6.03
C GLY A 234 -9.86 -4.70 -5.42
N ALA A 235 -9.74 -5.99 -5.70
CA ALA A 235 -8.56 -6.77 -5.36
C ALA A 235 -8.19 -7.64 -6.56
N ARG A 236 -6.93 -7.54 -6.97
CA ARG A 236 -6.35 -8.37 -8.02
C ARG A 236 -5.42 -9.41 -7.41
N ALA A 237 -5.58 -10.68 -7.77
CA ALA A 237 -4.63 -11.71 -7.36
C ALA A 237 -3.29 -11.45 -8.07
N ARG A 238 -2.20 -11.32 -7.31
CA ARG A 238 -0.86 -11.44 -7.86
C ARG A 238 -0.26 -12.79 -7.49
N PRO A 239 0.54 -13.43 -8.37
CA PRO A 239 1.21 -14.68 -8.03
C PRO A 239 2.03 -14.47 -6.75
N GLY A 240 1.71 -15.21 -5.69
CA GLY A 240 2.50 -15.23 -4.47
C GLY A 240 3.52 -16.36 -4.49
N SER A 241 4.20 -16.52 -3.36
CA SER A 241 5.07 -17.67 -3.09
C SER A 241 4.34 -19.00 -3.33
N GLN A 242 5.06 -20.09 -3.59
CA GLN A 242 4.41 -21.39 -3.86
C GLN A 242 3.47 -21.76 -2.71
N ASN A 243 2.17 -21.64 -3.01
CA ASN A 243 1.01 -21.81 -2.15
C ASN A 243 0.53 -20.59 -1.32
N GLY A 244 1.18 -19.43 -1.32
CA GLY A 244 0.60 -18.17 -0.85
C GLY A 244 0.17 -17.27 -2.03
N PHE A 245 -0.78 -16.37 -1.84
CA PHE A 245 -0.88 -15.17 -2.69
C PHE A 245 -0.05 -14.08 -2.00
N SER A 246 0.64 -13.22 -2.76
CA SER A 246 1.06 -11.93 -2.20
C SER A 246 -0.20 -11.16 -1.81
N GLU A 247 -0.09 -10.19 -0.89
CA GLU A 247 -1.17 -9.22 -0.70
C GLU A 247 -1.57 -8.70 -2.08
N GLY A 248 -2.80 -9.01 -2.50
CA GLY A 248 -3.29 -8.63 -3.82
C GLY A 248 -3.35 -7.10 -3.94
N ASP A 249 -3.27 -6.58 -5.16
CA ASP A 249 -3.35 -5.14 -5.39
C ASP A 249 -4.70 -4.66 -4.88
N THR A 250 -4.65 -3.75 -3.91
CA THR A 250 -5.84 -3.08 -3.43
C THR A 250 -6.10 -1.89 -4.33
N LEU A 251 -7.27 -1.86 -4.98
CA LEU A 251 -7.65 -0.84 -5.94
C LEU A 251 -8.76 0.01 -5.34
N ARG A 252 -8.53 1.31 -5.16
CA ARG A 252 -9.59 2.29 -4.86
C ARG A 252 -10.35 2.60 -6.14
N LEU A 253 -11.58 2.11 -6.27
CA LEU A 253 -12.30 2.19 -7.54
C LEU A 253 -13.21 3.41 -7.66
N ASN A 254 -13.52 4.08 -6.55
CA ASN A 254 -14.24 5.35 -6.57
C ASN A 254 -13.25 6.52 -6.40
N PRO A 255 -12.96 7.29 -7.48
CA PRO A 255 -12.06 8.44 -7.40
C PRO A 255 -12.68 9.61 -6.62
N ASN A 256 -14.00 9.60 -6.37
CA ASN A 256 -14.65 10.57 -5.47
C ASN A 256 -14.34 10.35 -3.98
N CYS A 257 -13.64 9.26 -3.62
CA CYS A 257 -13.38 8.91 -2.23
C CYS A 257 -12.42 9.92 -1.59
N ASP A 258 -13.00 10.86 -0.84
CA ASP A 258 -12.27 11.83 -0.02
C ASP A 258 -11.91 11.23 1.34
N TYR A 259 -10.68 11.49 1.80
CA TYR A 259 -10.18 10.98 3.06
C TYR A 259 -9.07 11.90 3.58
N ASP A 260 -9.01 11.98 4.91
CA ASP A 260 -7.95 12.72 5.59
C ASP A 260 -6.71 11.83 5.74
N HIS A 261 -5.67 12.13 4.98
CA HIS A 261 -4.40 11.40 5.07
C HIS A 261 -3.58 11.78 6.32
N ILE A 262 -3.98 12.81 7.09
CA ILE A 262 -3.33 13.23 8.35
C ILE A 262 -4.39 13.41 9.45
N GLY A 263 -4.61 12.36 10.24
CA GLY A 263 -5.50 12.46 11.40
C GLY A 263 -6.94 12.04 11.14
N ALA A 264 -7.22 11.25 10.09
CA ALA A 264 -8.53 10.62 9.90
C ALA A 264 -9.02 9.87 11.15
N ALA A 265 -8.13 9.21 11.89
CA ALA A 265 -8.46 8.50 13.12
C ALA A 265 -8.55 9.40 14.38
N ALA A 266 -8.38 10.73 14.27
CA ALA A 266 -8.29 11.62 15.44
C ALA A 266 -9.60 11.78 16.21
N ASN A 267 -10.74 11.47 15.57
CA ASN A 267 -12.08 11.48 16.19
C ASN A 267 -12.52 10.09 16.68
N VAL A 268 -11.65 9.08 16.55
CA VAL A 268 -11.92 7.74 17.03
C VAL A 268 -11.56 7.65 18.52
N PRO A 269 -12.46 7.18 19.39
CA PRO A 269 -12.16 6.98 20.80
C PRO A 269 -10.99 6.01 20.99
N ASN A 270 -10.02 6.39 21.82
CA ASN A 270 -8.94 5.49 22.19
C ASN A 270 -9.40 4.51 23.29
N PRO A 271 -9.32 3.19 23.09
CA PRO A 271 -9.73 2.21 24.09
C PRO A 271 -8.88 2.21 25.38
N PHE A 272 -7.73 2.87 25.38
CA PHE A 272 -6.85 2.95 26.57
C PHE A 272 -6.99 4.28 27.32
N SER A 273 -7.67 5.27 26.74
CA SER A 273 -7.83 6.58 27.35
C SER A 273 -9.03 6.60 28.28
N ALA A 274 -8.80 6.78 29.59
CA ALA A 274 -9.87 7.03 30.56
C ALA A 274 -10.66 8.32 30.27
N LYS A 275 -10.15 9.18 29.38
CA LYS A 275 -10.82 10.41 28.96
C LYS A 275 -11.77 10.19 27.78
N ASP A 276 -11.61 9.11 27.00
CA ASP A 276 -12.44 8.79 25.84
C ASP A 276 -13.52 7.76 26.22
N PHE A 277 -14.78 8.14 26.01
CA PHE A 277 -15.91 7.21 26.19
C PHE A 277 -16.04 6.35 24.93
N ASN A 278 -16.03 5.03 25.10
CA ASN A 278 -16.24 4.10 24.01
C ASN A 278 -17.74 3.76 23.90
N PRO A 279 -18.39 4.12 22.79
CA PRO A 279 -19.82 3.87 22.61
C PRO A 279 -20.16 2.39 22.37
N LEU A 280 -19.21 1.55 21.94
CA LEU A 280 -19.44 0.13 21.64
C LEU A 280 -19.58 -0.70 22.91
N ILE A 281 -18.72 -0.47 23.89
CA ILE A 281 -18.69 -1.18 25.18
C ILE A 281 -19.31 -0.37 26.32
N HIS A 282 -19.85 0.81 26.03
CA HIS A 282 -20.48 1.73 26.97
C HIS A 282 -19.64 2.08 28.22
N THR A 283 -18.31 2.12 28.10
CA THR A 283 -17.39 2.43 29.19
C THR A 283 -16.20 3.28 28.72
N PHE A 284 -15.41 3.80 29.66
CA PHE A 284 -14.17 4.52 29.38
C PHE A 284 -12.98 3.55 29.28
N GLY A 285 -11.95 3.96 28.54
CA GLY A 285 -10.74 3.16 28.43
C GLY A 285 -10.05 2.91 29.78
N SER A 286 -9.39 1.76 29.88
CA SER A 286 -8.55 1.36 31.03
C SER A 286 -7.26 0.70 30.51
N ALA A 287 -6.20 0.66 31.32
CA ALA A 287 -4.88 0.08 30.99
C ALA A 287 -3.92 0.92 30.10
N ALA A 288 -3.87 2.24 30.31
CA ALA A 288 -2.69 3.03 29.90
C ALA A 288 -1.46 2.60 30.72
N LEU A 289 -0.32 2.39 30.06
CA LEU A 289 0.95 2.02 30.70
C LEU A 289 2.01 3.10 30.44
N PRO A 290 3.10 3.18 31.23
CA PRO A 290 4.12 4.22 31.08
C PRO A 290 4.66 4.35 29.65
N TYR A 291 4.95 3.24 28.98
CA TYR A 291 5.45 3.20 27.60
C TYR A 291 4.36 2.95 26.55
N ARG A 292 3.10 2.92 26.98
CA ARG A 292 1.91 2.89 26.12
C ARG A 292 0.93 3.96 26.61
N PRO A 293 1.32 5.26 26.55
CA PRO A 293 0.49 6.32 27.08
C PRO A 293 -0.71 6.60 26.16
N ALA A 294 -1.84 6.93 26.76
CA ALA A 294 -2.96 7.50 26.02
C ALA A 294 -2.76 9.01 25.76
N PRO A 295 -3.31 9.59 24.69
CA PRO A 295 -3.20 11.01 24.43
C PRO A 295 -3.85 11.86 25.53
N GLU A 296 -3.32 13.07 25.71
CA GLU A 296 -3.88 14.01 26.67
C GLU A 296 -5.25 14.56 26.24
N LEU A 297 -5.46 14.67 24.93
CA LEU A 297 -6.66 15.21 24.29
C LEU A 297 -7.65 14.10 23.97
N ARG A 298 -8.92 14.34 24.31
CA ARG A 298 -10.04 13.46 23.97
C ARG A 298 -10.29 13.47 22.47
N ALA A 299 -10.81 12.37 21.93
CA ALA A 299 -11.22 12.26 20.53
C ALA A 299 -12.17 13.39 20.08
N THR A 300 -12.98 13.92 20.99
CA THR A 300 -13.94 15.02 20.73
C THR A 300 -13.39 16.42 21.02
N ALA A 301 -12.09 16.56 21.31
CA ALA A 301 -11.50 17.86 21.60
C ALA A 301 -11.42 18.70 20.32
N ASN A 302 -11.85 19.97 20.39
CA ASN A 302 -11.72 20.96 19.30
C ASN A 302 -10.27 21.45 19.10
N ALA A 303 -9.26 20.64 19.43
CA ALA A 303 -7.86 20.97 19.20
C ALA A 303 -7.50 20.73 17.72
N PRO A 304 -6.58 21.52 17.13
CA PRO A 304 -5.99 21.19 15.84
C PRO A 304 -5.43 19.76 15.83
N VAL A 305 -5.72 19.02 14.76
CA VAL A 305 -5.36 17.59 14.57
C VAL A 305 -3.98 17.40 13.99
N ASP A 306 -3.38 18.46 13.46
CA ASP A 306 -2.13 18.46 12.73
C ASP A 306 -0.93 18.12 13.64
N GLU A 307 -0.82 18.70 14.84
CA GLU A 307 0.42 18.56 15.61
C GLU A 307 0.33 17.69 16.88
N ARG A 308 -0.88 17.27 17.28
CA ARG A 308 -1.10 16.67 18.60
C ARG A 308 -1.83 15.34 18.50
N ALA A 309 -1.37 14.38 19.30
CA ALA A 309 -2.06 13.12 19.47
C ALA A 309 -3.46 13.36 20.06
N ARG A 310 -4.47 12.68 19.50
CA ARG A 310 -5.87 12.79 19.89
C ARG A 310 -6.62 11.52 19.53
N GLY A 311 -7.40 10.97 20.47
CA GLY A 311 -8.09 9.70 20.21
C GLY A 311 -7.10 8.61 19.80
N VAL A 312 -7.31 7.95 18.67
CA VAL A 312 -6.41 6.92 18.12
C VAL A 312 -5.27 7.53 17.27
N TYR A 313 -5.27 8.82 16.95
CA TYR A 313 -4.22 9.44 16.13
C TYR A 313 -2.96 9.76 16.95
N TYR A 314 -1.79 9.30 16.49
CA TYR A 314 -0.48 9.52 17.11
C TYR A 314 0.58 9.91 16.08
N PRO A 315 0.80 11.22 15.81
CA PRO A 315 1.84 11.64 14.90
C PRO A 315 3.21 11.44 15.54
N ASN A 316 4.12 10.76 14.84
CA ASN A 316 5.50 10.60 15.29
C ASN A 316 6.24 11.95 15.31
N PHE A 317 7.35 12.03 16.05
CA PHE A 317 8.11 13.27 16.22
C PHE A 317 8.51 13.96 14.91
N ARG A 318 8.91 13.21 13.87
CA ARG A 318 9.30 13.78 12.56
C ARG A 318 8.11 14.33 11.80
N LEU A 319 6.99 13.62 11.78
CA LEU A 319 5.75 14.09 11.18
C LEU A 319 5.26 15.39 11.85
N GLN A 320 5.31 15.46 13.19
CA GLN A 320 4.96 16.69 13.90
C GLN A 320 5.90 17.86 13.58
N GLN A 321 7.18 17.58 13.32
CA GLN A 321 8.14 18.61 12.93
C GLN A 321 7.76 19.19 11.56
N MET A 322 7.52 18.34 10.57
CA MET A 322 7.11 18.78 9.22
C MET A 322 5.79 19.53 9.24
N LEU A 323 4.83 19.11 10.08
CA LEU A 323 3.55 19.82 10.23
C LEU A 323 3.70 21.21 10.86
N ARG A 324 4.63 21.38 11.80
CA ARG A 324 4.99 22.69 12.36
C ARG A 324 5.71 23.59 11.36
N ASP A 325 6.61 23.00 10.58
CA ASP A 325 7.45 23.70 9.63
C ASP A 325 6.65 24.08 8.35
N GLY A 326 5.51 23.41 8.12
CA GLY A 326 4.61 23.67 7.00
C GLY A 326 5.07 23.03 5.69
N ASP A 327 5.83 21.93 5.80
CA ASP A 327 6.50 21.27 4.68
C ASP A 327 5.53 20.51 3.75
N PHE A 328 4.32 20.20 4.22
CA PHE A 328 3.32 19.52 3.40
C PHE A 328 2.64 20.49 2.44
N THR A 329 2.85 20.25 1.15
CA THR A 329 2.09 20.89 0.09
C THR A 329 0.80 20.10 -0.15
N ASN A 330 -0.30 20.49 0.50
CA ASN A 330 -1.61 19.84 0.35
C ASN A 330 -2.17 19.87 -1.09
N GLU A 331 -1.56 20.62 -2.02
CA GLU A 331 -2.04 20.76 -3.40
C GLU A 331 -1.61 19.64 -4.35
N TYR A 332 -0.54 18.89 -4.08
CA TYR A 332 0.10 18.07 -5.13
C TYR A 332 -0.16 16.56 -5.09
N VAL A 333 -0.79 16.03 -4.04
CA VAL A 333 -1.25 14.62 -4.03
C VAL A 333 -2.77 14.59 -4.04
N ASP A 334 -3.35 15.25 -5.03
CA ASP A 334 -4.79 15.15 -5.24
C ASP A 334 -5.10 13.76 -5.78
N THR A 335 -5.71 12.97 -4.90
CA THR A 335 -6.22 11.65 -5.23
C THR A 335 -7.74 11.69 -5.40
N THR A 336 -8.41 12.81 -5.17
CA THR A 336 -9.88 12.85 -5.08
C THR A 336 -10.49 13.73 -6.14
N TYR A 337 -11.17 13.11 -7.10
CA TYR A 337 -11.75 13.80 -8.26
C TYR A 337 -13.22 13.48 -8.36
N ARG A 338 -14.02 14.51 -8.61
CA ARG A 338 -15.43 14.29 -8.90
C ARG A 338 -15.54 13.68 -10.29
N ARG A 339 -16.45 12.74 -10.43
CA ARG A 339 -16.93 12.21 -11.72
C ARG A 339 -17.16 13.29 -12.79
N GLY A 340 -17.64 14.47 -12.40
CA GLY A 340 -17.82 15.58 -13.33
C GLY A 340 -16.51 16.12 -13.89
N GLU A 341 -15.47 16.24 -13.07
CA GLU A 341 -14.13 16.69 -13.46
C GLU A 341 -13.48 15.67 -14.41
N LEU A 342 -13.51 14.38 -14.05
CA LEU A 342 -12.98 13.31 -14.89
C LEU A 342 -13.73 13.19 -16.23
N ALA A 343 -15.05 13.46 -16.25
CA ALA A 343 -15.82 13.52 -17.49
C ALA A 343 -15.35 14.61 -18.45
N TRP A 344 -14.70 15.67 -17.94
CA TRP A 344 -14.10 16.75 -18.72
C TRP A 344 -12.57 16.63 -18.83
N ASN A 345 -11.99 15.46 -18.49
CA ASN A 345 -10.55 15.22 -18.45
C ASN A 345 -9.77 16.16 -17.51
N ARG A 346 -10.41 16.67 -16.46
CA ARG A 346 -9.77 17.55 -15.46
C ARG A 346 -9.12 16.71 -14.37
N GLY A 347 -8.08 15.95 -14.75
CA GLY A 347 -7.18 15.23 -13.84
C GLY A 347 -6.13 16.17 -13.23
N ALA A 348 -5.08 15.60 -12.61
CA ALA A 348 -4.05 16.36 -11.90
C ALA A 348 -3.41 17.45 -12.79
N SER A 349 -3.01 17.07 -14.00
CA SER A 349 -2.34 17.97 -14.97
C SER A 349 -3.24 19.02 -15.64
N GLN A 350 -4.55 18.97 -15.44
CA GLN A 350 -5.52 19.87 -16.09
C GLN A 350 -6.46 20.57 -15.10
N GLN A 351 -6.21 20.46 -13.80
CA GLN A 351 -7.05 21.08 -12.78
C GLN A 351 -7.04 22.61 -12.87
N GLU A 352 -5.85 23.22 -12.99
CA GLU A 352 -5.69 24.67 -12.95
C GLU A 352 -6.06 25.32 -14.30
N GLN A 353 -5.42 24.88 -15.40
CA GLN A 353 -5.56 25.48 -16.74
C GLN A 353 -6.81 25.00 -17.47
N LYS A 354 -7.46 23.91 -17.01
CA LYS A 354 -8.67 23.32 -17.59
C LYS A 354 -8.50 23.04 -19.08
N GLU A 355 -9.36 23.61 -19.93
CA GLU A 355 -9.33 23.37 -21.38
C GLU A 355 -8.24 24.17 -22.12
N LEU A 356 -7.43 24.99 -21.42
CA LEU A 356 -6.33 25.71 -22.05
C LEU A 356 -5.12 24.77 -22.23
N LYS A 357 -4.71 24.53 -23.48
CA LYS A 357 -3.58 23.65 -23.79
C LYS A 357 -2.29 24.43 -24.03
N GLU A 358 -2.33 25.55 -24.75
CA GLU A 358 -1.19 26.44 -24.99
C GLU A 358 -1.66 27.89 -25.14
N LEU A 359 -0.84 28.83 -24.67
CA LEU A 359 -1.05 30.27 -24.84
C LEU A 359 0.27 31.01 -24.74
N TYR A 360 0.78 31.53 -25.85
CA TYR A 360 2.05 32.23 -25.86
C TYR A 360 2.10 33.37 -26.89
N VAL A 361 3.08 34.24 -26.68
CA VAL A 361 3.43 35.32 -27.60
C VAL A 361 4.82 35.05 -28.16
N ASP A 362 4.93 35.08 -29.48
CA ASP A 362 6.20 35.04 -30.20
C ASP A 362 6.61 36.45 -30.62
N LEU A 363 7.87 36.78 -30.35
CA LEU A 363 8.48 38.07 -30.59
C LEU A 363 9.77 37.85 -31.39
N GLU A 364 9.88 38.51 -32.53
CA GLU A 364 11.13 38.58 -33.29
C GLU A 364 11.75 39.97 -33.18
N MET A 365 13.07 40.03 -32.99
CA MET A 365 13.82 41.28 -32.85
C MET A 365 15.19 41.18 -33.55
N PHE A 366 15.77 42.36 -33.84
CA PHE A 366 17.13 42.52 -34.38
C PHE A 366 17.33 41.85 -35.75
N ASP A 367 16.44 42.13 -36.70
CA ASP A 367 16.42 41.49 -38.03
C ASP A 367 16.20 39.97 -37.91
N SER A 368 15.25 39.56 -37.07
CA SER A 368 14.92 38.15 -36.75
C SER A 368 16.09 37.32 -36.19
N ARG A 369 17.12 37.96 -35.61
CA ARG A 369 18.24 37.26 -34.96
C ARG A 369 17.87 36.71 -33.59
N LEU A 370 17.03 37.44 -32.86
CA LEU A 370 16.46 37.00 -31.60
C LEU A 370 15.01 36.62 -31.83
N TRP A 371 14.68 35.38 -31.51
CA TRP A 371 13.32 34.89 -31.39
C TRP A 371 13.03 34.61 -29.91
N LEU A 372 11.91 35.11 -29.40
CA LEU A 372 11.52 34.97 -28.00
C LEU A 372 10.06 34.52 -27.92
N ARG A 373 9.81 33.43 -27.19
CA ARG A 373 8.48 32.93 -26.88
C ARG A 373 8.24 32.99 -25.38
N VAL A 374 7.15 33.64 -24.98
CA VAL A 374 6.75 33.79 -23.58
C VAL A 374 5.31 33.36 -23.40
N GLY A 375 5.08 32.43 -22.47
CA GLY A 375 3.74 31.98 -22.11
C GLY A 375 3.68 30.50 -21.76
N TYR A 376 2.46 29.97 -21.73
CA TYR A 376 2.16 28.57 -21.48
C TYR A 376 2.40 27.74 -22.75
N GLN A 377 3.44 26.92 -22.76
CA GLN A 377 3.98 26.30 -23.97
C GLN A 377 4.62 24.94 -23.72
N THR A 378 4.81 24.16 -24.79
CA THR A 378 5.69 22.99 -24.80
C THR A 378 7.07 23.35 -25.40
N ILE A 379 8.14 22.86 -24.77
CA ILE A 379 9.53 23.00 -25.18
C ILE A 379 10.07 21.61 -25.49
N VAL A 380 10.29 21.33 -26.78
CA VAL A 380 10.72 20.01 -27.25
C VAL A 380 12.18 20.05 -27.67
N TRP A 381 13.03 19.29 -26.98
CA TRP A 381 14.45 19.19 -27.32
C TRP A 381 14.86 17.85 -27.95
N GLY A 382 14.17 16.77 -27.60
CA GLY A 382 14.41 15.44 -28.18
C GLY A 382 13.83 15.26 -29.58
N LYS A 383 14.32 14.23 -30.27
CA LYS A 383 14.00 13.87 -31.67
C LYS A 383 13.42 12.45 -31.79
N THR A 384 13.24 11.76 -30.68
CA THR A 384 12.74 10.39 -30.63
C THR A 384 11.21 10.36 -30.68
N GLU A 385 10.66 9.26 -31.21
CA GLU A 385 9.21 9.04 -31.29
C GLU A 385 8.78 8.09 -30.17
N LEU A 386 7.65 8.38 -29.53
CA LEU A 386 6.99 7.58 -28.48
C LEU A 386 7.67 7.54 -27.09
N PHE A 387 9.00 7.52 -27.01
CA PHE A 387 9.75 7.56 -25.74
C PHE A 387 10.70 8.75 -25.70
N ARG A 388 10.90 9.32 -24.51
CA ARG A 388 11.78 10.48 -24.29
C ARG A 388 13.22 10.06 -23.95
N ASN A 389 14.20 10.80 -24.46
CA ASN A 389 15.57 10.78 -23.95
C ASN A 389 16.03 12.19 -23.56
N GLN A 390 16.33 13.07 -24.53
CA GLN A 390 16.72 14.47 -24.24
C GLN A 390 15.55 15.39 -23.88
N ASP A 391 14.32 14.93 -24.10
CA ASP A 391 13.12 15.73 -23.88
C ASP A 391 12.65 15.60 -22.43
N GLN A 392 13.17 16.46 -21.55
CA GLN A 392 12.90 16.45 -20.09
C GLN A 392 12.21 17.73 -19.58
N PHE A 393 11.95 18.72 -20.45
CA PHE A 393 11.35 20.00 -20.02
C PHE A 393 9.88 19.88 -19.62
N ASN A 394 9.11 19.10 -20.37
CA ASN A 394 7.67 18.98 -20.16
C ASN A 394 7.34 17.60 -19.58
N PRO A 395 6.70 17.54 -18.39
CA PRO A 395 6.13 16.32 -17.85
C PRO A 395 5.08 15.69 -18.78
N GLN A 396 4.64 14.47 -18.48
CA GLN A 396 3.68 13.72 -19.29
C GLN A 396 2.41 13.33 -18.52
N ASP A 397 1.27 13.44 -19.19
CA ASP A 397 0.02 12.79 -18.81
C ASP A 397 -0.05 11.41 -19.50
N VAL A 398 0.31 10.38 -18.74
CA VAL A 398 0.24 8.97 -19.16
C VAL A 398 -1.08 8.30 -18.76
N GLY A 399 -1.98 9.03 -18.08
CA GLY A 399 -3.34 8.61 -17.77
C GLY A 399 -4.31 8.65 -18.96
N LEU A 400 -3.90 9.17 -20.12
CA LEU A 400 -4.76 9.34 -21.30
C LEU A 400 -5.05 8.03 -22.08
N ALA A 401 -4.10 7.10 -22.12
CA ALA A 401 -4.18 5.83 -22.85
C ALA A 401 -3.07 4.88 -22.37
N SER A 402 -3.09 3.59 -22.72
CA SER A 402 -2.00 2.67 -22.32
C SER A 402 -0.64 3.01 -22.93
N LEU A 403 -0.62 3.65 -24.11
CA LEU A 403 0.56 4.23 -24.76
C LEU A 403 0.12 5.48 -25.56
N PRO A 404 0.04 6.66 -24.94
CA PRO A 404 -0.31 7.89 -25.63
C PRO A 404 0.84 8.37 -26.54
N SER A 405 0.53 9.18 -27.55
CA SER A 405 1.57 9.86 -28.34
C SER A 405 2.14 11.05 -27.57
N LEU A 406 3.45 11.31 -27.68
CA LEU A 406 4.15 12.40 -26.98
C LEU A 406 3.52 13.78 -27.19
N GLU A 407 3.00 14.08 -28.39
CA GLU A 407 2.31 15.35 -28.65
C GLU A 407 1.02 15.53 -27.84
N GLU A 408 0.36 14.43 -27.49
CA GLU A 408 -0.89 14.42 -26.75
C GLU A 408 -0.65 14.45 -25.23
N SER A 409 0.34 13.69 -24.77
CA SER A 409 0.67 13.53 -23.35
C SER A 409 1.50 14.67 -22.77
N ARG A 410 2.17 15.53 -23.58
CA ARG A 410 2.92 16.68 -23.03
C ARG A 410 2.03 17.63 -22.23
N ILE A 411 2.48 17.92 -21.01
CA ILE A 411 1.93 18.95 -20.14
C ILE A 411 2.69 20.25 -20.46
N SER A 412 1.97 21.26 -20.93
CA SER A 412 2.54 22.58 -21.21
C SER A 412 2.89 23.28 -19.90
N LEU A 413 3.84 24.21 -19.93
CA LEU A 413 4.31 24.92 -18.74
C LEU A 413 4.46 26.42 -19.03
N TRP A 414 4.31 27.25 -18.00
CA TRP A 414 4.64 28.67 -18.06
C TRP A 414 6.16 28.86 -18.16
N ALA A 415 6.62 29.13 -19.39
CA ALA A 415 8.04 29.20 -19.70
C ALA A 415 8.40 30.40 -20.57
N ILE A 416 9.69 30.75 -20.54
CA ILE A 416 10.33 31.68 -21.47
C ILE A 416 11.36 30.90 -22.27
N ARG A 417 11.32 31.07 -23.59
CA ARG A 417 12.27 30.45 -24.52
C ARG A 417 12.83 31.51 -25.45
N GLY A 418 14.14 31.67 -25.47
CA GLY A 418 14.84 32.61 -26.34
C GLY A 418 15.85 31.91 -27.23
N ILE A 419 15.82 32.18 -28.54
CA ILE A 419 16.77 31.65 -29.51
C ILE A 419 17.53 32.81 -30.13
N TRP A 420 18.86 32.77 -30.02
CA TRP A 420 19.76 33.70 -30.68
C TRP A 420 20.50 33.00 -31.81
N SER A 421 20.30 33.48 -33.05
CA SER A 421 21.00 32.97 -34.23
C SER A 421 22.30 33.73 -34.47
N PHE A 422 23.41 33.00 -34.57
CA PHE A 422 24.71 33.52 -34.98
C PHE A 422 24.97 33.34 -36.49
N TYR A 423 24.00 32.81 -37.24
CA TYR A 423 24.15 32.37 -38.62
C TYR A 423 25.36 31.42 -38.78
N ASP A 424 26.21 31.66 -39.78
CA ASP A 424 27.38 30.83 -40.05
C ASP A 424 28.61 31.38 -39.31
N VAL A 425 29.24 30.54 -38.49
CA VAL A 425 30.44 30.89 -37.71
C VAL A 425 31.59 29.98 -38.12
N GLY A 426 32.45 30.48 -39.01
CA GLY A 426 33.62 29.73 -39.49
C GLY A 426 33.20 28.47 -40.27
N PRO A 427 33.58 27.25 -39.86
CA PRO A 427 33.18 26.01 -40.54
C PRO A 427 31.77 25.52 -40.15
N PHE A 428 31.12 26.15 -39.17
CA PHE A 428 29.81 25.75 -38.67
C PHE A 428 28.72 26.59 -39.30
N ASN A 429 27.65 25.92 -39.76
CA ASN A 429 26.48 26.57 -40.33
C ASN A 429 25.34 26.57 -39.32
N ASP A 430 24.48 27.59 -39.41
CA ASP A 430 23.24 27.68 -38.63
C ASP A 430 23.44 27.52 -37.11
N VAL A 431 24.43 28.23 -36.56
CA VAL A 431 24.77 28.20 -35.14
C VAL A 431 23.72 28.96 -34.35
N ARG A 432 23.04 28.28 -33.42
CA ARG A 432 21.96 28.84 -32.60
C ARG A 432 22.18 28.50 -31.13
N LEU A 433 22.09 29.53 -30.28
CA LEU A 433 21.99 29.34 -28.84
C LEU A 433 20.54 29.54 -28.42
N GLU A 434 19.96 28.52 -27.83
CA GLU A 434 18.64 28.54 -27.23
C GLU A 434 18.79 28.53 -25.71
N LEU A 435 18.06 29.40 -25.04
CA LEU A 435 17.95 29.47 -23.58
C LEU A 435 16.48 29.31 -23.21
N ALA A 436 16.20 28.45 -22.24
CA ALA A 436 14.86 28.21 -21.73
C ALA A 436 14.84 28.35 -20.20
N MET A 437 13.76 28.90 -19.68
CA MET A 437 13.49 29.03 -18.25
C MET A 437 12.04 28.65 -17.99
N ASN A 438 11.82 27.62 -17.19
CA ASN A 438 10.51 27.30 -16.63
C ASN A 438 10.34 28.08 -15.33
N PHE A 439 9.23 28.82 -15.22
CA PHE A 439 8.85 29.56 -14.01
C PHE A 439 7.44 29.19 -13.54
N ASP A 440 6.90 28.09 -14.05
CA ASP A 440 5.66 27.49 -13.59
C ASP A 440 5.83 26.84 -12.20
N GLU A 441 4.72 26.54 -11.54
CA GLU A 441 4.74 25.60 -10.43
C GLU A 441 5.21 24.20 -10.89
N TYR A 442 5.81 23.44 -9.97
CA TYR A 442 6.28 22.10 -10.29
C TYR A 442 5.10 21.19 -10.64
N GLN A 443 5.18 20.55 -11.81
CA GLN A 443 4.21 19.59 -12.30
C GLN A 443 4.86 18.20 -12.38
N PRO A 444 4.38 17.19 -11.63
CA PRO A 444 4.87 15.83 -11.77
C PRO A 444 4.32 15.17 -13.05
N ILE A 445 4.83 13.99 -13.38
CA ILE A 445 4.13 13.08 -14.30
C ILE A 445 2.70 12.83 -13.79
N ASP A 446 1.72 12.85 -14.68
CA ASP A 446 0.32 12.53 -14.34
C ASP A 446 0.01 11.11 -14.81
N PRO A 447 0.04 10.11 -13.90
CA PRO A 447 -0.32 8.74 -14.22
C PRO A 447 -1.82 8.49 -14.18
N GLY A 448 -2.65 9.54 -14.04
CA GLY A 448 -4.07 9.42 -13.71
C GLY A 448 -4.29 9.02 -12.25
N VAL A 449 -5.53 8.69 -11.93
CA VAL A 449 -5.99 8.42 -10.55
C VAL A 449 -6.51 6.99 -10.45
N CYS A 450 -6.34 6.34 -9.30
CA CYS A 450 -6.91 5.00 -9.13
C CYS A 450 -8.43 5.00 -9.39
N GLY A 451 -8.87 4.02 -10.18
CA GLY A 451 -10.26 3.92 -10.65
C GLY A 451 -10.50 4.55 -12.02
N GLU A 452 -9.56 5.31 -12.57
CA GLU A 452 -9.58 5.71 -13.97
C GLU A 452 -9.28 4.53 -14.91
N PRO A 453 -9.80 4.53 -16.16
CA PRO A 453 -9.63 3.42 -17.08
C PRO A 453 -8.16 3.08 -17.42
N TYR A 454 -7.32 4.12 -17.57
CA TYR A 454 -5.93 4.00 -18.04
C TYR A 454 -4.88 4.30 -16.97
N ALA A 455 -5.27 4.71 -15.75
CA ALA A 455 -4.31 4.88 -14.67
C ALA A 455 -3.59 3.55 -14.37
N PRO A 456 -2.24 3.46 -14.43
CA PRO A 456 -1.52 2.25 -14.08
C PRO A 456 -1.91 1.75 -12.69
N LEU A 457 -2.02 0.44 -12.50
CA LEU A 457 -2.49 -0.11 -11.21
C LEU A 457 -1.55 0.22 -10.04
N VAL A 458 -0.28 0.52 -10.32
CA VAL A 458 0.67 0.97 -9.28
C VAL A 458 0.22 2.29 -8.62
N VAL A 459 -0.51 3.16 -9.33
CA VAL A 459 -1.07 4.41 -8.77
C VAL A 459 -2.02 4.12 -7.62
N CYS A 460 -2.74 2.99 -7.65
CA CYS A 460 -3.61 2.60 -6.56
C CYS A 460 -2.86 2.34 -5.25
N SER A 461 -1.57 2.03 -5.30
CA SER A 461 -0.74 1.86 -4.11
C SER A 461 -0.45 3.18 -3.41
N LEU A 462 -0.42 4.30 -4.15
CA LEU A 462 -0.27 5.65 -3.59
C LEU A 462 -1.47 6.00 -2.70
N ASP A 463 -2.69 5.88 -3.24
CA ASP A 463 -3.94 6.14 -2.50
C ASP A 463 -4.04 5.28 -1.25
N VAL A 464 -3.75 3.99 -1.41
CA VAL A 464 -3.79 3.03 -0.32
C VAL A 464 -2.75 3.39 0.75
N GLY A 465 -1.57 3.87 0.35
CA GLY A 465 -0.54 4.36 1.26
C GLY A 465 -0.98 5.58 2.06
N LEU A 466 -1.64 6.54 1.42
CA LEU A 466 -2.15 7.77 2.06
C LEU A 466 -3.32 7.47 3.02
N ILE A 467 -4.26 6.61 2.60
CA ILE A 467 -5.36 6.13 3.45
C ILE A 467 -4.79 5.39 4.66
N SER A 468 -3.87 4.45 4.43
CA SER A 468 -3.23 3.68 5.51
C SER A 468 -2.54 4.60 6.52
N HIS A 469 -1.94 5.70 6.08
CA HIS A 469 -1.29 6.64 6.99
C HIS A 469 -2.30 7.38 7.85
N GLY A 470 -3.34 7.97 7.25
CA GLY A 470 -4.37 8.72 7.99
C GLY A 470 -5.05 7.90 9.08
N TYR A 471 -5.27 6.59 8.83
CA TYR A 471 -5.94 5.69 9.76
C TYR A 471 -5.02 4.92 10.69
N LEU A 472 -3.90 4.41 10.19
CA LEU A 472 -3.03 3.46 10.90
C LEU A 472 -1.65 4.03 11.22
N GLY A 473 -1.28 5.20 10.68
CA GLY A 473 0.04 5.81 10.88
C GLY A 473 1.18 5.08 10.17
N VAL A 474 0.88 4.27 9.14
CA VAL A 474 1.85 3.59 8.25
C VAL A 474 1.55 3.92 6.79
N GLY A 475 2.57 3.95 5.93
CA GLY A 475 2.40 4.28 4.51
C GLY A 475 2.91 5.69 4.18
N LEU A 476 2.17 6.41 3.34
CA LEU A 476 2.58 7.73 2.84
C LEU A 476 1.85 8.84 3.58
N ALA A 477 2.58 9.79 4.15
CA ALA A 477 2.02 10.93 4.85
C ALA A 477 1.61 12.08 3.91
N GLY A 478 2.14 12.13 2.68
CA GLY A 478 1.89 13.21 1.72
C GLY A 478 3.07 13.43 0.79
N ALA A 479 3.17 14.63 0.23
CA ALA A 479 4.30 15.09 -0.58
C ALA A 479 4.90 16.39 -0.03
N ASP A 480 6.20 16.51 -0.21
CA ASP A 480 7.02 17.68 0.05
C ASP A 480 7.66 18.07 -1.29
N PHE A 481 6.92 18.89 -2.05
CA PHE A 481 7.33 19.37 -3.37
C PHE A 481 7.78 20.83 -3.31
N PRO A 482 8.67 21.25 -4.22
CA PRO A 482 9.21 22.60 -4.22
C PRO A 482 8.09 23.64 -4.33
N GLN A 483 8.25 24.75 -3.61
CA GLN A 483 7.33 25.88 -3.73
C GLN A 483 7.41 26.52 -5.11
N ALA A 484 6.30 27.11 -5.53
CA ALA A 484 6.24 27.80 -6.81
C ALA A 484 7.30 28.93 -6.93
N PRO A 485 7.86 29.16 -8.13
CA PRO A 485 8.97 30.11 -8.35
C PRO A 485 8.76 31.55 -7.89
N TRP A 486 7.50 31.99 -7.78
CA TRP A 486 7.16 33.33 -7.27
C TRP A 486 7.22 33.46 -5.75
N ASN A 487 7.26 32.34 -5.02
CA ASN A 487 7.47 32.28 -3.57
C ASN A 487 8.94 31.95 -3.24
N ASP A 488 9.55 31.03 -3.98
CA ASP A 488 10.95 30.65 -3.84
C ASP A 488 11.62 30.44 -5.20
N LEU A 489 12.74 31.14 -5.45
CA LEU A 489 13.50 31.04 -6.70
C LEU A 489 14.15 29.66 -6.89
N SER A 490 14.25 28.84 -5.83
CA SER A 490 14.71 27.46 -5.94
C SER A 490 13.83 26.61 -6.87
N GLY A 491 12.56 26.99 -7.06
CA GLY A 491 11.62 26.34 -7.97
C GLY A 491 11.88 26.57 -9.46
N VAL A 492 12.73 27.54 -9.84
CA VAL A 492 13.01 27.85 -11.26
C VAL A 492 13.85 26.75 -11.91
N GLU A 493 13.47 26.29 -13.10
CA GLU A 493 14.26 25.37 -13.92
C GLU A 493 14.82 26.11 -15.13
N VAL A 494 16.06 25.79 -15.50
CA VAL A 494 16.75 26.48 -16.59
C VAL A 494 17.47 25.49 -17.47
N GLY A 495 17.56 25.83 -18.75
CA GLY A 495 18.40 25.06 -19.65
C GLY A 495 18.94 25.89 -20.80
N ALA A 496 20.02 25.39 -21.39
CA ALA A 496 20.64 25.92 -22.57
C ALA A 496 20.81 24.82 -23.63
N ARG A 497 20.60 25.18 -24.89
CA ARG A 497 20.83 24.31 -26.05
C ARG A 497 21.66 25.05 -27.09
N LEU A 498 22.78 24.47 -27.48
CA LEU A 498 23.60 24.94 -28.60
C LEU A 498 23.42 23.99 -29.79
N GLU A 499 22.84 24.49 -30.88
CA GLU A 499 22.68 23.75 -32.13
C GLU A 499 23.60 24.31 -33.21
N PHE A 500 24.23 23.43 -33.98
CA PHE A 500 25.06 23.80 -35.11
C PHE A 500 25.17 22.66 -36.12
N ARG A 501 25.46 23.01 -37.37
CA ARG A 501 25.70 22.03 -38.45
C ARG A 501 27.14 22.08 -38.92
N TRP A 502 27.70 20.91 -39.18
CA TRP A 502 29.02 20.76 -39.79
C TRP A 502 28.96 19.72 -40.90
N ASP A 503 29.17 20.17 -42.14
CA ASP A 503 28.99 19.37 -43.35
C ASP A 503 27.58 18.74 -43.40
N ARG A 504 27.47 17.41 -43.32
CA ARG A 504 26.20 16.67 -43.33
C ARG A 504 25.64 16.34 -41.94
N PHE A 505 26.34 16.71 -40.88
CA PHE A 505 25.97 16.40 -39.50
C PHE A 505 25.30 17.61 -38.83
N SER A 506 24.19 17.36 -38.13
CA SER A 506 23.54 18.34 -37.26
C SER A 506 23.80 17.94 -35.82
N PHE A 507 24.34 18.84 -35.01
CA PHE A 507 24.66 18.59 -33.61
C PHE A 507 23.79 19.46 -32.70
N ALA A 508 23.40 18.94 -31.54
CA ALA A 508 22.91 19.75 -30.43
C ALA A 508 23.60 19.32 -29.13
N ILE A 509 23.99 20.30 -28.32
CA ILE A 509 24.45 20.10 -26.95
C ILE A 509 23.43 20.78 -26.05
N THR A 510 22.92 20.06 -25.06
CA THR A 510 21.90 20.56 -24.12
C THR A 510 22.41 20.42 -22.70
N ASP A 511 22.10 21.38 -21.85
CA ASP A 511 22.35 21.33 -20.40
C ASP A 511 21.07 21.85 -19.73
N PHE A 512 20.40 21.00 -18.97
CA PHE A 512 19.15 21.32 -18.27
C PHE A 512 19.32 21.06 -16.78
N TYR A 513 19.00 22.06 -15.97
CA TYR A 513 18.98 21.97 -14.53
C TYR A 513 17.53 22.14 -14.05
N GLY A 514 16.91 21.04 -13.65
CA GLY A 514 15.49 20.97 -13.35
C GLY A 514 15.13 19.77 -12.50
N PHE A 515 13.86 19.68 -12.14
CA PHE A 515 13.31 18.62 -11.31
C PHE A 515 13.03 17.37 -12.16
N GLN A 516 13.16 16.19 -11.56
CA GLN A 516 12.72 14.95 -12.18
C GLN A 516 11.19 14.89 -12.23
N ASP A 517 10.60 14.39 -13.33
CA ASP A 517 9.14 14.26 -13.43
C ASP A 517 8.53 13.26 -12.43
N THR A 518 9.32 12.27 -12.00
CA THR A 518 8.89 11.17 -11.13
C THR A 518 9.41 11.38 -9.71
N PRO A 519 8.53 11.49 -8.70
CA PRO A 519 8.97 11.59 -7.32
C PRO A 519 9.52 10.26 -6.81
N TYR A 520 10.42 10.33 -5.83
CA TYR A 520 10.86 9.21 -5.02
C TYR A 520 10.20 9.23 -3.64
N VAL A 521 10.24 8.10 -2.94
CA VAL A 521 9.67 7.94 -1.61
C VAL A 521 10.80 8.10 -0.58
N ASP A 522 10.74 9.15 0.24
CA ASP A 522 11.64 9.38 1.36
C ASP A 522 11.04 8.83 2.65
N THR A 523 11.81 8.02 3.38
CA THR A 523 11.36 7.38 4.62
C THR A 523 11.59 8.30 5.82
N LEU A 524 10.53 8.89 6.36
CA LEU A 524 10.60 9.78 7.52
C LEU A 524 10.84 9.03 8.84
N PHE A 525 10.18 7.90 9.01
CA PHE A 525 10.21 7.13 10.25
C PHE A 525 9.94 5.66 9.99
N LEU A 526 10.68 4.78 10.66
CA LEU A 526 10.50 3.33 10.58
C LEU A 526 10.06 2.81 11.93
N TYR A 527 9.06 1.94 11.94
CA TYR A 527 8.66 1.24 13.16
C TYR A 527 9.44 -0.08 13.27
N SER A 528 10.07 -0.27 14.42
CA SER A 528 10.66 -1.54 14.81
C SER A 528 10.78 -1.61 16.32
N ARG A 529 10.75 -2.80 16.90
CA ARG A 529 11.03 -2.96 18.34
C ARG A 529 12.48 -2.57 18.64
N ASN A 530 12.68 -1.33 19.09
CA ASN A 530 13.99 -0.75 19.35
C ASN A 530 14.31 -0.78 20.85
N VAL A 531 15.22 -1.68 21.21
CA VAL A 531 15.75 -1.81 22.57
C VAL A 531 17.27 -1.84 22.51
N ASP A 532 17.93 -1.42 23.57
CA ASP A 532 19.39 -1.52 23.69
C ASP A 532 19.80 -3.02 23.66
N PRO A 533 20.72 -3.42 22.80
CA PRO A 533 21.07 -4.84 22.61
C PRO A 533 21.83 -5.45 23.79
N VAL A 534 22.29 -4.64 24.75
CA VAL A 534 23.02 -5.10 25.94
C VAL A 534 22.13 -5.15 27.18
N SER A 535 21.25 -4.17 27.37
CA SER A 535 20.38 -4.07 28.54
C SER A 535 18.94 -4.53 28.29
N GLY A 536 18.47 -4.58 27.04
CA GLY A 536 17.08 -4.86 26.69
C GLY A 536 16.10 -3.71 26.95
N ARG A 537 16.59 -2.54 27.38
CA ARG A 537 15.75 -1.37 27.72
C ARG A 537 15.22 -0.66 26.47
N PRO A 538 13.99 -0.13 26.51
CA PRO A 538 13.39 0.54 25.36
C PRO A 538 14.15 1.83 25.01
N ARG A 539 14.43 1.99 23.71
CA ARG A 539 15.02 3.20 23.15
C ARG A 539 13.93 4.06 22.50
N HIS A 540 14.16 5.37 22.50
CA HIS A 540 13.27 6.29 21.81
C HIS A 540 13.57 6.33 20.33
N THR A 541 12.53 6.52 19.54
CA THR A 541 12.58 6.50 18.07
C THR A 541 13.35 5.27 17.57
N MET A 542 14.13 5.42 16.53
CA MET A 542 15.01 4.37 15.99
C MET A 542 16.49 4.67 16.30
N THR A 543 16.79 5.34 17.42
CA THR A 543 18.17 5.67 17.80
C THR A 543 18.98 4.43 18.16
N GLU A 544 20.29 4.47 17.83
CA GLU A 544 21.31 3.49 18.24
C GLU A 544 22.16 3.98 19.42
N LEU A 545 21.75 5.07 20.08
CA LEU A 545 22.42 5.54 21.30
C LEU A 545 22.30 4.51 22.44
N PRO A 546 23.29 4.43 23.35
CA PRO A 546 23.21 3.53 24.51
C PRO A 546 21.97 3.82 25.37
N CYS A 547 21.37 2.77 25.92
CA CYS A 547 20.35 2.86 26.97
C CYS A 547 20.58 1.77 28.02
N ARG A 548 21.66 1.91 28.80
CA ARG A 548 22.01 0.96 29.86
C ARG A 548 21.38 1.42 31.18
N ASP A 549 21.58 2.68 31.51
CA ASP A 549 21.06 3.32 32.71
C ASP A 549 19.91 4.28 32.35
N ALA A 550 19.02 4.58 33.32
CA ALA A 550 17.75 5.25 33.02
C ALA A 550 17.94 6.69 32.52
N ASP A 551 19.11 7.25 32.82
CA ASP A 551 19.51 8.61 32.48
C ASP A 551 20.26 8.70 31.15
N ASP A 552 20.48 7.56 30.46
CA ASP A 552 21.16 7.55 29.17
C ASP A 552 20.32 8.23 28.09
N PRO A 553 20.93 9.01 27.17
CA PRO A 553 20.20 9.83 26.20
C PRO A 553 19.46 9.02 25.13
N GLY A 554 19.76 7.74 24.97
CA GLY A 554 19.07 6.84 24.04
C GLY A 554 17.78 6.24 24.61
N CYS A 555 17.53 6.36 25.91
CA CYS A 555 16.40 5.71 26.56
C CYS A 555 15.05 6.36 26.23
N LEU A 556 14.05 5.52 26.00
CA LEU A 556 12.66 5.96 25.97
C LEU A 556 12.23 6.33 27.39
N ASP A 557 11.55 7.46 27.53
CA ASP A 557 10.98 7.91 28.80
C ASP A 557 9.44 7.85 28.72
N PRO A 558 8.72 7.45 29.79
CA PRO A 558 7.26 7.51 29.80
C PRO A 558 6.67 8.88 29.43
N GLU A 559 7.36 9.98 29.73
CA GLU A 559 6.91 11.34 29.42
C GLU A 559 6.96 11.66 27.92
N ASN A 560 7.89 11.05 27.16
CA ASN A 560 8.04 11.29 25.72
C ASN A 560 7.55 10.12 24.85
N ALA A 561 7.13 9.01 25.46
CA ALA A 561 6.67 7.80 24.80
C ALA A 561 5.53 8.07 23.79
N LEU A 562 4.68 9.07 24.01
CA LEU A 562 3.59 9.38 23.08
C LEU A 562 4.08 9.81 21.68
N THR A 563 5.25 10.45 21.59
CA THR A 563 5.76 11.04 20.33
C THR A 563 7.02 10.36 19.79
N GLN A 564 7.75 9.66 20.65
CA GLN A 564 9.02 9.04 20.34
C GLN A 564 9.00 7.52 20.50
N HIS A 565 7.83 6.88 20.57
CA HIS A 565 7.78 5.42 20.60
C HIS A 565 8.38 4.80 19.33
N HIS A 566 9.06 3.67 19.48
CA HIS A 566 9.66 2.94 18.35
C HIS A 566 8.65 2.03 17.62
N ALA A 567 7.57 1.65 18.30
CA ALA A 567 6.43 0.91 17.74
C ALA A 567 5.28 1.85 17.36
N ASN A 568 4.47 1.42 16.40
CA ASN A 568 3.30 2.17 15.95
C ASN A 568 2.12 2.06 16.94
N GLN A 569 1.99 3.06 17.81
CA GLN A 569 0.90 3.16 18.79
C GLN A 569 -0.49 3.32 18.14
N GLN A 570 -0.57 4.02 16.99
CA GLN A 570 -1.81 4.23 16.27
C GLN A 570 -2.36 2.92 15.71
N LEU A 571 -1.50 2.16 15.00
CA LEU A 571 -1.86 0.84 14.49
C LEU A 571 -2.27 -0.11 15.63
N PHE A 572 -1.51 -0.13 16.73
CA PHE A 572 -1.87 -0.94 17.89
C PHE A 572 -3.24 -0.57 18.47
N ALA A 573 -3.51 0.73 18.67
CA ALA A 573 -4.79 1.20 19.18
C ALA A 573 -5.96 0.95 18.21
N ALA A 574 -5.73 1.07 16.90
CA ALA A 574 -6.71 0.75 15.86
C ALA A 574 -7.05 -0.75 15.84
N ILE A 575 -6.05 -1.63 15.88
CA ILE A 575 -6.25 -3.08 15.99
C ILE A 575 -7.01 -3.40 17.28
N CYS A 576 -6.63 -2.76 18.39
CA CYS A 576 -7.32 -2.97 19.65
C CYS A 576 -8.78 -2.55 19.58
N PHE A 577 -9.09 -1.36 19.08
CA PHE A 577 -10.48 -0.93 18.91
C PHE A 577 -11.29 -1.93 18.07
N ASN A 578 -10.72 -2.47 16.99
CA ASN A 578 -11.41 -3.41 16.10
C ASN A 578 -11.60 -4.81 16.69
N THR A 579 -10.90 -5.16 17.77
CA THR A 579 -10.93 -6.49 18.37
C THR A 579 -11.56 -6.53 19.77
N LEU A 580 -12.15 -5.43 20.24
CA LEU A 580 -12.80 -5.34 21.56
C LEU A 580 -13.94 -6.36 21.77
N SER A 581 -14.64 -6.77 20.72
CA SER A 581 -15.72 -7.76 20.80
C SER A 581 -15.27 -9.21 20.55
N VAL A 582 -13.99 -9.44 20.26
CA VAL A 582 -13.46 -10.76 19.83
C VAL A 582 -12.98 -11.61 21.02
N ALA A 583 -12.88 -11.01 22.20
CA ALA A 583 -12.49 -11.67 23.45
C ALA A 583 -13.67 -11.99 24.42
N PRO A 584 -14.91 -12.33 23.96
CA PRO A 584 -16.09 -12.36 24.83
C PRO A 584 -16.06 -13.48 25.88
N THR A 585 -15.19 -14.49 25.71
CA THR A 585 -15.05 -15.60 26.67
C THR A 585 -14.23 -15.24 27.90
N LEU A 586 -13.37 -14.23 27.83
CA LEU A 586 -12.42 -13.87 28.89
C LEU A 586 -12.64 -12.43 29.38
N ASP A 587 -12.79 -11.47 28.47
CA ASP A 587 -13.15 -10.09 28.83
C ASP A 587 -13.78 -9.35 27.63
N PRO A 588 -15.10 -9.09 27.65
CA PRO A 588 -15.79 -8.36 26.58
C PRO A 588 -15.47 -6.85 26.55
N THR A 589 -14.69 -6.33 27.51
CA THR A 589 -14.27 -4.93 27.58
C THR A 589 -12.82 -4.69 27.15
N ALA A 590 -12.03 -5.76 26.92
CA ALA A 590 -10.66 -5.69 26.44
C ALA A 590 -10.52 -6.22 25.01
N CYS A 591 -9.58 -5.63 24.27
CA CYS A 591 -9.22 -6.10 22.94
C CYS A 591 -8.34 -7.35 23.03
N LEU A 592 -8.30 -8.14 21.94
CA LEU A 592 -7.49 -9.35 21.86
C LEU A 592 -6.03 -9.11 22.25
N ALA A 593 -5.43 -8.00 21.81
CA ALA A 593 -4.03 -7.67 22.11
C ALA A 593 -3.80 -7.08 23.52
N ASN A 594 -4.85 -6.76 24.28
CA ASN A 594 -4.73 -6.21 25.64
C ASN A 594 -5.39 -7.09 26.72
N ILE A 595 -5.93 -8.25 26.32
CA ILE A 595 -6.62 -9.16 27.23
C ILE A 595 -5.72 -9.62 28.39
N PHE A 596 -4.41 -9.72 28.14
CA PHE A 596 -3.42 -10.21 29.11
C PHE A 596 -3.05 -9.18 30.20
N GLY A 597 -3.33 -7.90 29.97
CA GLY A 597 -3.23 -6.85 30.98
C GLY A 597 -4.59 -6.42 31.52
N SER A 598 -5.68 -7.13 31.18
CA SER A 598 -7.00 -6.71 31.59
C SER A 598 -7.23 -6.88 33.09
N PRO A 599 -7.65 -5.81 33.78
CA PRO A 599 -8.12 -5.88 35.15
C PRO A 599 -9.57 -6.40 35.24
N ALA A 600 -10.27 -6.68 34.14
CA ALA A 600 -11.68 -7.05 34.19
C ALA A 600 -11.92 -8.44 34.81
N ARG A 601 -13.15 -8.61 35.30
CA ARG A 601 -13.70 -9.88 35.77
C ARG A 601 -14.20 -10.68 34.58
N THR A 602 -13.93 -11.97 34.55
CA THR A 602 -14.48 -12.86 33.52
C THR A 602 -16.00 -12.96 33.66
N GLY A 603 -16.76 -12.66 32.59
CA GLY A 603 -18.21 -12.90 32.55
C GLY A 603 -19.11 -11.95 33.36
N ALA A 604 -18.58 -10.92 34.02
CA ALA A 604 -19.40 -10.04 34.84
C ALA A 604 -20.14 -8.97 34.02
N ASP A 605 -21.44 -8.79 34.30
CA ASP A 605 -22.15 -7.55 33.99
C ASP A 605 -21.43 -6.40 34.75
N PRO A 606 -20.90 -5.37 34.05
CA PRO A 606 -20.14 -4.29 34.67
C PRO A 606 -20.94 -3.49 35.70
N THR A 607 -22.26 -3.73 35.81
CA THR A 607 -23.15 -3.08 36.76
C THR A 607 -23.38 -3.87 38.07
N VAL A 608 -22.86 -5.10 38.20
CA VAL A 608 -23.12 -5.98 39.36
C VAL A 608 -21.87 -6.15 40.25
N PRO A 609 -21.94 -5.83 41.57
CA PRO A 609 -20.85 -6.09 42.50
C PRO A 609 -20.72 -7.60 42.84
N ALA A 610 -19.55 -8.19 42.58
CA ALA A 610 -19.23 -9.57 42.99
C ALA A 610 -19.21 -9.72 44.52
N VAL A 611 -19.71 -10.85 45.00
CA VAL A 611 -19.78 -11.19 46.44
C VAL A 611 -18.65 -12.16 46.84
N ALA A 612 -17.81 -12.61 45.90
CA ALA A 612 -16.69 -13.54 46.09
C ALA A 612 -15.39 -13.01 45.43
N PRO A 613 -14.20 -13.48 45.87
CA PRO A 613 -12.93 -13.15 45.23
C PRO A 613 -12.81 -13.84 43.86
N GLU A 614 -13.18 -13.15 42.78
CA GLU A 614 -13.04 -13.64 41.41
C GLU A 614 -11.58 -13.50 40.91
N PRO A 615 -11.02 -14.52 40.24
CA PRO A 615 -9.72 -14.40 39.59
C PRO A 615 -9.82 -13.56 38.31
N ARG A 616 -8.85 -12.67 38.10
CA ARG A 616 -8.74 -11.87 36.87
C ARG A 616 -7.93 -12.61 35.81
N VAL A 617 -8.14 -12.25 34.54
CA VAL A 617 -7.50 -12.89 33.37
C VAL A 617 -5.97 -12.95 33.50
N VAL A 618 -5.34 -11.86 33.98
CA VAL A 618 -3.89 -11.79 34.21
C VAL A 618 -3.34 -12.90 35.12
N VAL A 619 -4.03 -13.25 36.21
CA VAL A 619 -3.57 -14.27 37.18
C VAL A 619 -3.57 -15.66 36.56
N ALA A 620 -4.59 -15.97 35.77
CA ALA A 620 -4.69 -17.25 35.08
C ALA A 620 -3.65 -17.42 33.99
N LEU A 621 -3.32 -16.34 33.29
CA LEU A 621 -2.27 -16.32 32.29
C LEU A 621 -0.90 -16.51 32.92
N ASN A 622 -0.64 -15.91 34.08
CA ASN A 622 0.60 -16.14 34.83
C ASN A 622 0.73 -17.60 35.27
N ALA A 623 -0.38 -18.22 35.73
CA ALA A 623 -0.39 -19.65 36.09
C ALA A 623 -0.16 -20.57 34.87
N VAL A 624 -0.76 -20.26 33.72
CA VAL A 624 -0.54 -21.03 32.47
C VAL A 624 0.89 -20.81 31.95
N GLY A 625 1.34 -19.56 31.85
CA GLY A 625 2.64 -19.17 31.32
C GLY A 625 3.81 -19.79 32.07
N GLN A 626 3.70 -19.90 33.40
CA GLN A 626 4.72 -20.58 34.22
C GLN A 626 4.58 -22.10 34.28
N GLY A 627 3.50 -22.66 33.73
CA GLY A 627 3.18 -24.08 33.70
C GLY A 627 2.55 -24.66 34.98
N ASP A 628 2.57 -23.92 36.10
CA ASP A 628 2.03 -24.37 37.39
C ASP A 628 0.58 -23.87 37.59
N ILE A 629 -0.37 -24.66 37.07
CA ILE A 629 -1.81 -24.40 37.16
C ILE A 629 -2.39 -24.89 38.51
N GLY A 630 -1.52 -25.25 39.47
CA GLY A 630 -1.88 -25.76 40.80
C GLY A 630 -2.48 -27.18 40.80
N PRO A 631 -2.64 -27.79 42.00
CA PRO A 631 -3.09 -29.19 42.13
C PRO A 631 -4.56 -29.44 41.72
N ASN A 632 -5.39 -28.39 41.59
CA ASN A 632 -6.83 -28.50 41.33
C ASN A 632 -7.34 -27.64 40.15
N GLY A 633 -6.47 -26.92 39.42
CA GLY A 633 -6.90 -26.01 38.34
C GLY A 633 -7.81 -24.86 38.80
N LEU A 634 -7.85 -24.56 40.11
CA LEU A 634 -8.74 -23.55 40.73
C LEU A 634 -8.63 -22.16 40.08
N VAL A 635 -7.45 -21.82 39.59
CA VAL A 635 -7.18 -20.55 38.89
C VAL A 635 -8.00 -20.45 37.59
N LEU A 636 -8.07 -21.53 36.81
CA LEU A 636 -8.84 -21.59 35.56
C LEU A 636 -10.34 -21.79 35.81
N ALA A 637 -10.70 -22.52 36.87
CA ALA A 637 -12.11 -22.74 37.24
C ALA A 637 -12.83 -21.46 37.66
N GLY A 638 -12.12 -20.49 38.27
CA GLY A 638 -12.71 -19.21 38.63
C GLY A 638 -12.81 -18.20 37.47
N LEU A 639 -12.07 -18.39 36.37
CA LEU A 639 -12.28 -17.63 35.13
C LEU A 639 -13.61 -18.00 34.42
N ALA A 640 -14.25 -19.09 34.85
CA ALA A 640 -15.43 -19.64 34.20
C ALA A 640 -16.75 -19.24 34.87
N GLU A 641 -16.80 -18.20 35.72
CA GLU A 641 -18.08 -17.62 36.18
C GLU A 641 -18.78 -16.89 35.03
N PHE A 642 -19.24 -17.66 34.04
CA PHE A 642 -20.12 -17.19 32.98
C PHE A 642 -21.51 -16.95 33.56
N PRO A 643 -22.19 -15.86 33.16
CA PRO A 643 -23.51 -15.57 33.67
C PRO A 643 -24.50 -16.58 33.11
N THR A 644 -25.04 -17.41 34.01
CA THR A 644 -26.36 -18.09 33.98
C THR A 644 -26.48 -19.58 33.59
N ASP A 645 -25.43 -20.32 33.23
CA ASP A 645 -25.57 -21.79 33.19
C ASP A 645 -24.27 -22.56 33.49
N ASN A 646 -24.37 -23.57 34.36
CA ASN A 646 -23.23 -24.32 34.90
C ASN A 646 -22.54 -25.23 33.85
N SER A 647 -23.04 -25.30 32.61
CA SER A 647 -22.59 -26.27 31.59
C SER A 647 -21.20 -26.00 31.01
N VAL A 648 -20.78 -24.73 30.88
CA VAL A 648 -19.42 -24.34 30.46
C VAL A 648 -18.45 -24.47 31.63
N GLN A 649 -18.90 -24.17 32.85
CA GLN A 649 -18.16 -24.50 34.07
C GLN A 649 -17.95 -26.00 34.18
N ASP A 650 -18.99 -26.80 33.97
CA ASP A 650 -18.92 -28.26 33.98
C ASP A 650 -18.05 -28.78 32.83
N ALA A 651 -18.02 -28.14 31.66
CA ALA A 651 -17.09 -28.51 30.59
C ALA A 651 -15.63 -28.16 30.93
N ILE A 652 -15.33 -26.96 31.43
CA ILE A 652 -13.98 -26.55 31.86
C ILE A 652 -13.52 -27.38 33.07
N GLN A 653 -14.43 -27.66 34.00
CA GLN A 653 -14.21 -28.54 35.14
C GLN A 653 -13.98 -29.98 34.66
N GLU A 654 -14.91 -30.61 33.96
CA GLU A 654 -14.82 -32.01 33.50
C GLU A 654 -13.66 -32.24 32.52
N HIS A 655 -13.22 -31.22 31.78
CA HIS A 655 -12.22 -31.37 30.71
C HIS A 655 -10.83 -30.81 31.04
N SER A 656 -10.72 -29.75 31.85
CA SER A 656 -9.42 -29.36 32.42
C SER A 656 -9.04 -30.20 33.66
N TRP A 657 -10.01 -30.77 34.40
CA TRP A 657 -9.75 -31.65 35.56
C TRP A 657 -9.07 -32.98 35.24
N ASN A 658 -9.09 -33.46 33.99
CA ASN A 658 -8.30 -34.66 33.62
C ASN A 658 -6.77 -34.40 33.63
N GLY A 659 -6.34 -33.18 33.99
CA GLY A 659 -4.95 -32.76 34.06
C GLY A 659 -4.29 -32.75 32.69
N GLN A 660 -5.06 -32.73 31.60
CA GLN A 660 -4.55 -32.78 30.22
C GLN A 660 -3.79 -31.49 29.88
N LEU A 661 -4.34 -30.31 30.19
CA LEU A 661 -3.64 -29.04 30.00
C LEU A 661 -2.38 -28.96 30.89
N ARG A 662 -2.48 -29.37 32.17
CA ARG A 662 -1.31 -29.48 33.07
C ARG A 662 -0.24 -30.48 32.58
N LYS A 663 -0.63 -31.53 31.86
CA LYS A 663 0.29 -32.48 31.21
C LYS A 663 0.85 -31.93 29.89
N ALA A 664 0.19 -30.94 29.30
CA ALA A 664 0.58 -30.27 28.08
C ALA A 664 1.45 -29.04 28.34
N THR A 665 1.41 -28.44 29.53
CA THR A 665 2.31 -27.34 29.95
C THR A 665 3.57 -27.86 30.65
N VAL A 666 4.58 -26.99 30.77
CA VAL A 666 5.89 -27.27 31.37
C VAL A 666 6.17 -26.22 32.44
N ASN A 667 6.53 -26.65 33.65
CA ASN A 667 6.89 -25.72 34.72
C ASN A 667 8.20 -25.01 34.40
N LEU A 668 8.19 -23.68 34.45
CA LEU A 668 9.41 -22.87 34.31
C LEU A 668 10.33 -23.02 35.52
N ASN A 669 11.62 -22.77 35.29
CA ASN A 669 12.63 -22.87 36.34
C ASN A 669 12.49 -21.69 37.31
N ALA A 670 13.11 -21.82 38.48
CA ALA A 670 13.26 -20.70 39.40
C ALA A 670 14.75 -20.49 39.57
N ASP A 671 15.28 -19.44 38.96
CA ASP A 671 16.68 -19.11 38.88
C ASP A 671 17.10 -18.06 39.92
N PRO A 672 18.41 -17.96 40.27
CA PRO A 672 18.86 -17.12 41.37
C PRO A 672 18.61 -15.61 41.21
N ASN A 673 18.35 -15.16 39.99
CA ASN A 673 18.12 -13.77 39.62
C ASN A 673 16.69 -13.53 39.12
N ASP A 674 15.82 -14.52 39.24
CA ASP A 674 14.40 -14.28 39.04
C ASP A 674 13.90 -13.32 40.12
N GLY A 675 12.92 -12.52 39.76
CA GLY A 675 12.29 -11.58 40.67
C GLY A 675 11.59 -12.26 41.86
N GLY A 676 11.15 -11.44 42.81
CA GLY A 676 10.06 -11.80 43.71
C GLY A 676 8.73 -11.32 43.13
N VAL A 677 7.62 -11.60 43.82
CA VAL A 677 6.34 -10.93 43.52
C VAL A 677 6.55 -9.42 43.68
N ASP A 678 6.69 -8.69 42.58
CA ASP A 678 7.12 -7.30 42.63
C ASP A 678 5.93 -6.34 42.55
N PHE A 679 5.39 -6.04 43.74
CA PHE A 679 4.40 -4.99 43.96
C PHE A 679 5.00 -3.57 43.83
N ALA A 680 6.32 -3.42 43.93
CA ALA A 680 6.97 -2.12 43.94
C ALA A 680 7.16 -1.54 42.51
N ASN A 681 7.18 -2.41 41.49
CA ASN A 681 7.29 -2.01 40.09
C ASN A 681 5.93 -1.82 39.39
N ALA A 682 4.80 -1.99 40.09
CA ALA A 682 3.48 -1.78 39.51
C ALA A 682 3.31 -0.34 38.98
N SER A 683 2.61 -0.20 37.86
CA SER A 683 2.38 1.11 37.26
C SER A 683 1.62 2.07 38.19
N PRO A 684 1.89 3.39 38.13
CA PRO A 684 1.16 4.36 38.94
C PRO A 684 -0.34 4.35 38.63
N GLY A 685 -1.19 4.19 39.66
CA GLY A 685 -2.64 4.11 39.49
C GLY A 685 -3.13 2.76 38.96
N ASN A 686 -2.36 1.68 39.18
CA ASN A 686 -2.77 0.32 38.87
C ASN A 686 -4.11 -0.03 39.56
N GLN A 687 -5.11 -0.37 38.74
CA GLN A 687 -6.48 -0.63 39.19
C GLN A 687 -6.64 -1.92 40.02
N LEU A 688 -5.68 -2.85 39.97
CA LEU A 688 -5.68 -4.04 40.83
C LEU A 688 -5.33 -3.68 42.27
N LEU A 689 -4.32 -2.82 42.47
CA LEU A 689 -3.83 -2.43 43.79
C LEU A 689 -4.79 -1.48 44.50
N ASP A 690 -5.46 -0.61 43.74
CA ASP A 690 -6.44 0.34 44.27
C ASP A 690 -7.79 -0.32 44.65
N ALA A 691 -8.04 -1.56 44.20
CA ALA A 691 -9.24 -2.33 44.54
C ALA A 691 -9.05 -3.10 45.86
N VAL A 692 -9.57 -2.55 46.97
CA VAL A 692 -9.42 -3.07 48.35
C VAL A 692 -9.81 -4.55 48.49
N ASP A 693 -10.85 -5.02 47.78
CA ASP A 693 -11.29 -6.42 47.83
C ASP A 693 -10.36 -7.37 47.04
N PHE A 694 -9.59 -6.85 46.10
CA PHE A 694 -8.72 -7.63 45.22
C PHE A 694 -7.31 -7.80 45.79
N ALA A 695 -6.80 -6.84 46.58
CA ALA A 695 -5.50 -6.94 47.23
C ALA A 695 -5.33 -8.25 48.03
N ASN A 696 -6.37 -8.69 48.75
CA ASN A 696 -6.37 -9.95 49.50
C ASN A 696 -6.36 -11.20 48.58
N THR A 697 -7.02 -11.12 47.43
CA THR A 697 -7.08 -12.20 46.42
C THR A 697 -5.74 -12.36 45.70
N VAL A 698 -5.15 -11.25 45.29
CA VAL A 698 -3.81 -11.16 44.70
C VAL A 698 -2.76 -11.76 45.64
N GLU A 699 -2.81 -11.37 46.92
CA GLU A 699 -1.92 -11.92 47.94
C GLU A 699 -2.11 -13.44 48.09
N PHE A 700 -3.35 -13.96 48.09
CA PHE A 700 -3.62 -15.40 48.12
C PHE A 700 -3.05 -16.16 46.92
N PHE A 701 -3.19 -15.64 45.69
CA PHE A 701 -2.70 -16.33 44.48
C PHE A 701 -1.17 -16.29 44.39
N TYR A 702 -0.56 -15.14 44.60
CA TYR A 702 0.89 -15.01 44.43
C TYR A 702 1.69 -15.55 45.61
N VAL A 703 1.20 -15.41 46.85
CA VAL A 703 1.89 -15.90 48.05
C VAL A 703 1.46 -17.32 48.43
N GLY A 704 0.20 -17.68 48.20
CA GLY A 704 -0.36 -18.98 48.60
C GLY A 704 -0.25 -20.09 47.55
N LEU A 705 -0.24 -19.72 46.26
CA LEU A 705 -0.17 -20.68 45.13
C LEU A 705 1.09 -20.52 44.27
N ASN A 706 2.04 -19.65 44.65
CA ASN A 706 3.27 -19.34 43.92
C ASN A 706 3.04 -19.04 42.43
N ALA A 707 1.89 -18.47 42.07
CA ALA A 707 1.46 -18.30 40.69
C ALA A 707 1.95 -16.97 40.07
N SER A 708 3.23 -16.61 40.26
CA SER A 708 3.85 -15.37 39.76
C SER A 708 4.77 -15.66 38.57
N LEU A 709 4.69 -14.82 37.54
CA LEU A 709 5.59 -14.88 36.39
C LEU A 709 6.93 -14.23 36.73
N SER A 710 6.93 -13.15 37.52
CA SER A 710 8.15 -12.50 38.01
C SER A 710 8.99 -13.37 38.92
N ALA A 711 8.37 -14.35 39.60
CA ALA A 711 9.07 -15.36 40.39
C ALA A 711 9.83 -16.42 39.55
N LYS A 712 9.70 -16.36 38.22
CA LYS A 712 10.16 -17.36 37.27
C LYS A 712 10.95 -16.78 36.10
N LEU A 713 11.02 -15.46 36.02
CA LEU A 713 11.67 -14.74 34.94
C LEU A 713 12.60 -13.69 35.55
N THR A 714 13.73 -13.49 34.89
CA THR A 714 14.64 -12.37 35.14
C THR A 714 14.07 -11.07 34.57
N ASP A 715 14.55 -9.91 35.05
CA ASP A 715 14.19 -8.59 34.53
C ASP A 715 14.32 -8.46 32.99
N HIS A 716 15.30 -9.17 32.40
CA HIS A 716 15.53 -9.14 30.95
C HIS A 716 14.50 -9.99 30.20
N GLN A 717 14.09 -11.14 30.75
CA GLN A 717 13.02 -11.97 30.21
C GLN A 717 11.66 -11.26 30.33
N GLU A 718 11.38 -10.59 31.44
CA GLU A 718 10.18 -9.75 31.60
C GLU A 718 10.12 -8.62 30.57
N ALA A 719 11.26 -7.96 30.31
CA ALA A 719 11.34 -6.89 29.31
C ALA A 719 11.04 -7.37 27.88
N LEU A 720 11.30 -8.64 27.58
CA LEU A 720 10.91 -9.26 26.31
C LEU A 720 9.41 -9.51 26.21
N LEU A 721 8.70 -9.58 27.34
CA LEU A 721 7.23 -9.61 27.42
C LEU A 721 6.60 -8.19 27.45
N GLY A 722 7.42 -7.14 27.37
CA GLY A 722 6.96 -5.75 27.42
C GLY A 722 6.59 -5.26 28.83
N CYS A 723 7.06 -5.94 29.88
CA CYS A 723 6.76 -5.59 31.26
C CYS A 723 8.03 -5.67 32.14
N GLY A 724 7.87 -5.41 33.45
CA GLY A 724 8.96 -5.52 34.42
C GLY A 724 9.69 -4.21 34.71
N PRO A 725 10.80 -4.25 35.47
CA PRO A 725 11.51 -3.06 35.96
C PRO A 725 11.94 -2.10 34.85
N PHE A 726 12.31 -2.61 33.66
CA PHE A 726 12.70 -1.78 32.53
C PHE A 726 11.55 -1.01 31.89
N PHE A 727 10.32 -1.50 32.04
CA PHE A 727 9.10 -0.83 31.58
C PHE A 727 8.39 -0.06 32.69
N ARG A 728 8.90 -0.09 33.93
CA ARG A 728 8.26 0.47 35.13
C ARG A 728 6.82 -0.06 35.31
N THR A 729 6.66 -1.35 35.02
CA THR A 729 5.41 -2.11 35.18
C THR A 729 5.70 -3.46 35.85
N SER A 730 4.67 -4.12 36.35
CA SER A 730 4.73 -5.46 36.92
C SER A 730 4.03 -6.44 35.99
N CYS A 731 4.73 -7.48 35.50
CA CYS A 731 4.09 -8.52 34.68
C CYS A 731 2.95 -9.24 35.42
N ASP A 732 3.03 -9.28 36.75
CA ASP A 732 2.03 -9.90 37.61
C ASP A 732 0.78 -9.04 37.84
N LEU A 733 0.91 -7.72 37.75
CA LEU A 733 -0.17 -6.78 38.13
C LEU A 733 -0.64 -5.88 36.99
N ASP A 734 0.26 -5.48 36.10
CA ASP A 734 -0.07 -4.73 34.89
C ASP A 734 -0.31 -5.68 33.70
N GLY A 735 0.18 -6.92 33.81
CA GLY A 735 0.18 -7.91 32.75
C GLY A 735 1.32 -7.72 31.74
N VAL A 736 1.26 -8.47 30.65
CA VAL A 736 2.21 -8.35 29.53
C VAL A 736 1.70 -7.33 28.51
N ASP A 737 2.58 -6.47 28.00
CA ASP A 737 2.22 -5.46 27.00
C ASP A 737 2.63 -5.90 25.61
N PHE A 738 1.65 -6.34 24.82
CA PHE A 738 1.86 -6.75 23.44
C PHE A 738 2.44 -5.64 22.56
N LEU A 739 2.16 -4.37 22.89
CA LEU A 739 2.78 -3.25 22.16
C LEU A 739 4.30 -3.33 22.23
N ASN A 740 4.86 -3.73 23.38
CA ASN A 740 6.31 -3.72 23.65
C ASN A 740 6.95 -5.11 23.64
N MET A 741 6.16 -6.16 23.50
CA MET A 741 6.59 -7.56 23.51
C MET A 741 7.43 -7.93 22.26
N GLU A 742 8.41 -8.81 22.44
CA GLU A 742 9.13 -9.45 21.34
C GLU A 742 8.30 -10.59 20.73
N ALA A 743 7.87 -10.44 19.47
CA ALA A 743 7.09 -11.47 18.78
C ALA A 743 7.87 -12.80 18.67
N GLY A 744 9.19 -12.75 18.43
CA GLY A 744 10.04 -13.94 18.43
C GLY A 744 9.96 -14.76 19.73
N VAL A 745 9.78 -14.11 20.89
CA VAL A 745 9.60 -14.80 22.17
C VAL A 745 8.24 -15.49 22.24
N LEU A 746 7.18 -14.80 21.82
CA LEU A 746 5.83 -15.34 21.89
C LEU A 746 5.65 -16.57 20.99
N PHE A 747 6.18 -16.51 19.77
CA PHE A 747 5.88 -17.47 18.72
C PHE A 747 6.90 -18.60 18.57
N GLN A 748 8.10 -18.54 19.18
CA GLN A 748 9.19 -19.50 18.89
C GLN A 748 8.84 -20.98 18.99
N SER A 749 7.86 -21.38 19.81
CA SER A 749 7.41 -22.77 19.96
C SER A 749 6.15 -23.12 19.15
N TRP A 750 5.71 -22.23 18.27
CA TRP A 750 4.49 -22.40 17.50
C TRP A 750 4.75 -23.14 16.20
N PRO A 751 3.84 -24.02 15.74
CA PRO A 751 3.98 -24.69 14.45
C PRO A 751 3.93 -23.76 13.24
N HIS A 752 3.70 -22.46 13.42
CA HIS A 752 3.55 -21.49 12.33
C HIS A 752 4.81 -20.69 12.02
N VAL A 753 5.86 -20.80 12.84
CA VAL A 753 7.08 -20.02 12.65
C VAL A 753 7.89 -20.49 11.44
N GLU A 754 8.79 -19.63 10.99
CA GLU A 754 9.68 -19.92 9.88
C GLU A 754 10.49 -21.18 10.19
N GLY A 755 10.50 -22.15 9.27
CA GLY A 755 11.19 -23.43 9.43
C GLY A 755 10.27 -24.63 9.68
N THR A 756 8.99 -24.43 9.99
CA THR A 756 8.04 -25.53 10.25
C THR A 756 7.45 -26.21 9.02
N PHE A 757 7.79 -25.82 7.78
CA PHE A 757 7.25 -26.50 6.58
C PHE A 757 8.25 -26.63 5.44
N ASN A 758 8.22 -27.81 4.81
CA ASN A 758 8.70 -28.13 3.47
C ASN A 758 7.46 -28.09 2.54
N PRO A 759 7.54 -27.81 1.23
CA PRO A 759 6.40 -27.40 0.40
C PRO A 759 5.45 -28.55 -0.01
N ASP A 760 5.10 -29.46 0.89
CA ASP A 760 4.00 -30.41 0.71
C ASP A 760 2.72 -29.92 1.40
N PRO A 761 1.69 -29.47 0.65
CA PRO A 761 0.43 -28.98 1.21
C PRO A 761 -0.41 -30.07 1.94
N ASN A 762 0.02 -31.33 1.91
CA ASN A 762 -0.61 -32.42 2.66
C ASN A 762 0.11 -32.75 3.97
N GLU A 763 1.30 -32.20 4.18
CA GLU A 763 2.09 -32.40 5.40
C GLU A 763 1.59 -31.45 6.49
N ARG A 764 1.13 -32.01 7.61
CA ARG A 764 0.67 -31.24 8.77
C ARG A 764 1.73 -31.31 9.86
N TRP A 765 1.98 -30.19 10.54
CA TRP A 765 2.85 -30.22 11.69
C TRP A 765 2.17 -30.96 12.85
N ASP A 766 2.84 -32.01 13.33
CA ASP A 766 2.41 -32.84 14.45
C ASP A 766 3.35 -32.57 15.63
N THR A 767 2.83 -31.91 16.67
CA THR A 767 3.61 -31.57 17.87
C THR A 767 4.00 -32.79 18.69
N THR A 768 3.42 -33.96 18.41
CA THR A 768 3.72 -35.21 19.10
C THR A 768 4.79 -36.05 18.40
N ASP A 769 5.20 -35.67 17.19
CA ASP A 769 6.23 -36.37 16.43
C ASP A 769 7.62 -36.19 17.08
N ARG A 770 8.21 -37.31 17.50
CA ARG A 770 9.52 -37.33 18.18
C ARG A 770 10.69 -37.37 17.21
N ASP A 771 10.44 -37.78 15.97
CA ASP A 771 11.48 -37.97 14.95
C ASP A 771 11.88 -36.65 14.29
N ARG A 772 11.18 -35.55 14.62
CA ARG A 772 11.40 -34.20 14.12
C ARG A 772 11.66 -33.23 15.27
N ALA A 773 12.62 -32.33 15.10
CA ALA A 773 12.85 -31.25 16.06
C ALA A 773 11.61 -30.33 16.10
N GLN A 774 11.06 -30.13 17.29
CA GLN A 774 9.88 -29.28 17.50
C GLN A 774 10.28 -27.80 17.60
N PRO A 775 9.42 -26.84 17.22
CA PRO A 775 9.76 -25.43 17.29
C PRO A 775 10.11 -25.02 18.73
N GLY A 776 11.16 -24.21 18.89
CA GLY A 776 11.67 -23.81 20.20
C GLY A 776 12.55 -24.85 20.91
N THR A 777 12.75 -26.03 20.32
CA THR A 777 13.63 -27.07 20.89
C THR A 777 15.02 -27.09 20.25
N VAL A 778 15.99 -27.63 20.98
CA VAL A 778 17.37 -27.76 20.51
C VAL A 778 17.41 -28.59 19.21
N GLY A 779 18.00 -28.01 18.16
CA GLY A 779 18.14 -28.64 16.85
C GLY A 779 17.03 -28.27 15.86
N PHE A 780 16.04 -27.48 16.25
CA PHE A 780 15.11 -26.86 15.31
C PHE A 780 15.81 -25.71 14.56
N GLU A 781 15.81 -25.76 13.23
CA GLU A 781 16.35 -24.70 12.38
C GLU A 781 15.21 -23.83 11.85
N GLY A 782 15.00 -22.67 12.46
CA GLY A 782 13.90 -21.78 12.11
C GLY A 782 14.00 -20.40 12.77
N ALA A 783 13.13 -19.49 12.35
CA ALA A 783 12.85 -18.16 12.92
C ALA A 783 13.95 -17.57 13.85
N PRO A 784 14.83 -16.66 13.38
CA PRO A 784 15.80 -16.02 14.25
C PRO A 784 15.13 -15.29 15.42
N LEU A 785 15.65 -15.54 16.62
CA LEU A 785 14.98 -15.20 17.88
C LEU A 785 15.61 -13.98 18.51
N CYS A 786 14.78 -12.98 18.78
CA CYS A 786 15.18 -11.78 19.51
C CYS A 786 16.44 -11.13 18.92
N THR A 787 16.58 -11.18 17.60
CA THR A 787 17.77 -10.73 16.90
C THR A 787 17.72 -9.23 16.61
N ARG A 788 18.84 -8.54 16.78
CA ARG A 788 19.03 -7.12 16.47
C ARG A 788 20.33 -6.92 15.72
N PHE A 789 20.26 -6.18 14.61
CA PHE A 789 21.45 -5.80 13.85
C PHE A 789 21.81 -4.35 14.18
N GLU A 790 23.00 -4.14 14.71
CA GLU A 790 23.51 -2.83 15.12
C GLU A 790 25.04 -2.82 15.03
N GLY A 791 25.64 -1.70 14.61
CA GLY A 791 27.10 -1.57 14.56
C GLY A 791 27.82 -2.64 13.74
N GLY A 792 27.19 -3.17 12.68
CA GLY A 792 27.75 -4.20 11.81
C GLY A 792 27.71 -5.63 12.38
N ARG A 793 27.00 -5.85 13.49
CA ARG A 793 26.91 -7.16 14.17
C ARG A 793 25.45 -7.52 14.47
N LEU A 794 25.15 -8.81 14.35
CA LEU A 794 23.89 -9.39 14.82
C LEU A 794 24.02 -9.76 16.31
N PHE A 795 23.09 -9.31 17.13
CA PHE A 795 22.95 -9.62 18.55
C PHE A 795 21.70 -10.45 18.79
N VAL A 796 21.76 -11.38 19.74
CA VAL A 796 20.59 -11.99 20.36
C VAL A 796 20.37 -11.27 21.68
N LEU A 797 19.17 -10.71 21.88
CA LEU A 797 18.86 -9.94 23.07
C LEU A 797 19.03 -10.77 24.36
N PRO A 798 19.51 -10.15 25.45
CA PRO A 798 19.54 -10.79 26.77
C PRO A 798 18.14 -11.22 27.20
N GLY A 799 18.04 -12.38 27.84
CA GLY A 799 16.78 -13.04 28.16
C GLY A 799 16.35 -14.11 27.15
N CYS A 800 16.80 -14.01 25.89
CA CYS A 800 16.46 -14.97 24.83
C CYS A 800 17.54 -16.01 24.52
N ARG A 801 18.75 -15.84 25.04
CA ARG A 801 19.90 -16.67 24.65
C ARG A 801 19.75 -18.07 25.24
N GLY A 802 20.06 -19.09 24.45
CA GLY A 802 20.21 -20.46 24.91
C GLY A 802 21.66 -20.81 25.26
N PRO A 803 21.93 -21.96 25.89
CA PRO A 803 23.30 -22.39 26.24
C PRO A 803 24.29 -22.50 25.07
N GLY A 804 23.80 -22.54 23.83
CA GLY A 804 24.61 -22.54 22.62
C GLY A 804 24.95 -21.16 22.05
N ASP A 805 24.33 -20.10 22.56
CA ASP A 805 24.46 -18.74 22.02
C ASP A 805 25.62 -17.96 22.67
N GLU A 806 26.22 -17.05 21.89
CA GLU A 806 27.28 -16.17 22.41
C GLU A 806 26.73 -15.26 23.51
N GLY A 807 27.37 -15.29 24.68
CA GLY A 807 27.01 -14.41 25.80
C GLY A 807 25.87 -14.92 26.68
N TYR A 808 25.43 -16.17 26.52
CA TYR A 808 24.48 -16.81 27.44
C TYR A 808 24.97 -16.74 28.89
N ASP A 809 24.13 -16.19 29.77
CA ASP A 809 24.31 -16.17 31.21
C ASP A 809 23.02 -16.66 31.87
N PRO A 810 23.03 -17.80 32.58
CA PRO A 810 21.84 -18.32 33.26
C PRO A 810 21.20 -17.34 34.25
N ARG A 811 21.93 -16.32 34.70
CA ARG A 811 21.43 -15.27 35.61
C ARG A 811 20.66 -14.14 34.89
N ILE A 812 20.65 -14.17 33.56
CA ILE A 812 20.03 -13.18 32.67
C ILE A 812 19.07 -13.87 31.70
N ASP A 813 19.42 -15.06 31.23
CA ASP A 813 18.69 -15.79 30.18
C ASP A 813 17.88 -16.98 30.72
N GLY A 814 17.97 -17.24 32.03
CA GLY A 814 17.36 -18.39 32.69
C GLY A 814 18.12 -19.70 32.42
N THR A 815 17.86 -20.70 33.25
CA THR A 815 18.36 -22.07 33.05
C THR A 815 17.37 -22.87 32.22
N VAL A 816 17.87 -23.72 31.32
CA VAL A 816 17.01 -24.61 30.52
C VAL A 816 16.92 -26.03 31.06
N THR A 817 17.65 -26.33 32.14
CA THR A 817 17.83 -27.70 32.63
C THR A 817 16.49 -28.32 33.01
N GLY A 818 16.10 -29.42 32.35
CA GLY A 818 14.86 -30.13 32.65
C GLY A 818 13.60 -29.55 32.01
N LEU A 819 13.71 -28.45 31.26
CA LEU A 819 12.62 -27.92 30.43
C LEU A 819 12.50 -28.78 29.16
N LEU A 820 11.71 -29.86 29.26
CA LEU A 820 11.48 -30.81 28.18
C LEU A 820 10.10 -30.61 27.56
N HIS A 821 10.05 -30.63 26.23
CA HIS A 821 8.82 -30.63 25.46
C HIS A 821 7.94 -31.81 25.89
N PRO A 822 6.69 -31.59 26.34
CA PRO A 822 5.95 -32.57 27.13
C PRO A 822 5.53 -33.81 26.33
N PHE A 823 5.42 -33.69 25.01
CA PHE A 823 5.01 -34.81 24.14
C PHE A 823 6.18 -35.60 23.56
N THR A 824 7.31 -34.93 23.32
CA THR A 824 8.46 -35.49 22.58
C THR A 824 9.66 -35.76 23.46
N GLY A 825 9.76 -35.11 24.63
CA GLY A 825 10.91 -35.17 25.52
C GLY A 825 12.13 -34.39 25.00
N GLN A 826 11.97 -33.59 23.95
CA GLN A 826 13.05 -32.77 23.40
C GLN A 826 13.34 -31.57 24.31
N GLN A 827 14.60 -31.20 24.44
CA GLN A 827 15.04 -30.09 25.29
C GLN A 827 14.67 -28.75 24.65
N PHE A 828 14.03 -27.84 25.40
CA PHE A 828 13.83 -26.46 24.96
C PHE A 828 15.17 -25.70 24.89
N GLN A 829 15.31 -24.80 23.90
CA GLN A 829 16.55 -24.09 23.63
C GLN A 829 16.85 -22.93 24.60
N ASN A 830 15.80 -22.28 25.11
CA ASN A 830 15.82 -21.23 26.13
C ASN A 830 14.54 -21.37 26.98
N GLU A 831 14.49 -20.73 28.14
CA GLU A 831 13.34 -20.81 29.04
C GLU A 831 12.08 -20.17 28.45
N LEU A 832 12.25 -19.09 27.69
CA LEU A 832 11.16 -18.41 26.99
C LEU A 832 10.50 -19.29 25.93
N ALA A 833 11.15 -20.34 25.44
CA ALA A 833 10.57 -21.31 24.52
C ALA A 833 9.54 -22.20 25.25
N ALA A 834 9.85 -22.59 26.49
CA ALA A 834 8.88 -23.27 27.34
C ALA A 834 7.68 -22.36 27.66
N LEU A 835 7.92 -21.06 27.89
CA LEU A 835 6.84 -20.07 28.07
C LEU A 835 5.99 -19.89 26.80
N SER A 836 6.62 -19.79 25.62
CA SER A 836 5.94 -19.74 24.32
C SER A 836 5.05 -20.96 24.10
N TRP A 837 5.55 -22.14 24.44
CA TRP A 837 4.82 -23.40 24.37
C TRP A 837 3.62 -23.43 25.34
N ASN A 838 3.83 -23.04 26.59
CA ASN A 838 2.77 -22.96 27.59
C ASN A 838 1.64 -22.03 27.14
N PHE A 839 2.02 -20.89 26.57
CA PHE A 839 1.08 -19.93 26.03
C PHE A 839 0.28 -20.50 24.85
N LEU A 840 0.93 -21.18 23.91
CA LEU A 840 0.27 -21.89 22.80
C LEU A 840 -0.75 -22.90 23.33
N MET A 841 -0.36 -23.76 24.28
CA MET A 841 -1.26 -24.76 24.86
C MET A 841 -2.44 -24.14 25.61
N GLY A 842 -2.23 -22.99 26.26
CA GLY A 842 -3.29 -22.19 26.85
C GLY A 842 -4.33 -21.77 25.81
N LEU A 843 -3.89 -21.14 24.70
CA LEU A 843 -4.77 -20.70 23.62
C LEU A 843 -5.53 -21.85 22.95
N VAL A 844 -4.90 -23.01 22.80
CA VAL A 844 -5.55 -24.24 22.34
C VAL A 844 -6.68 -24.62 23.29
N GLY A 845 -6.39 -24.69 24.60
CA GLY A 845 -7.39 -25.05 25.61
C GLY A 845 -8.56 -24.04 25.72
N PHE A 846 -8.32 -22.78 25.37
CA PHE A 846 -9.34 -21.72 25.36
C PHE A 846 -10.14 -21.60 24.05
N SER A 847 -9.79 -22.35 22.99
CA SER A 847 -10.50 -22.32 21.70
C SER A 847 -11.84 -23.08 21.73
N LEU A 848 -12.73 -22.81 22.69
CA LEU A 848 -13.97 -23.59 22.93
C LEU A 848 -15.13 -23.23 21.96
N PRO A 849 -16.15 -24.11 21.78
CA PRO A 849 -17.34 -23.82 20.95
C PRO A 849 -18.26 -22.69 21.53
N ARG A 850 -19.17 -22.13 20.72
CA ARG A 850 -20.05 -20.99 21.10
C ARG A 850 -21.18 -21.34 22.07
N PHE A 851 -21.54 -20.38 22.95
CA PHE A 851 -22.66 -20.45 23.91
C PHE A 851 -24.05 -20.68 23.28
N GLU A 852 -24.37 -20.07 22.13
CA GLU A 852 -25.67 -20.27 21.47
C GLU A 852 -25.90 -21.71 20.97
N GLU A 853 -24.83 -22.47 20.75
CA GLU A 853 -24.91 -23.91 20.39
C GLU A 853 -25.11 -24.81 21.62
N PHE A 854 -24.96 -24.28 22.83
CA PHE A 854 -25.21 -25.01 24.10
C PHE A 854 -26.61 -24.75 24.69
N GLY A 855 -27.29 -23.68 24.27
CA GLY A 855 -28.52 -23.17 24.91
C GLY A 855 -29.84 -23.89 24.63
N ASN A 856 -29.85 -25.02 23.91
CA ASN A 856 -31.06 -25.83 23.75
C ASN A 856 -30.76 -27.29 24.12
N GLU A 857 -31.09 -27.69 25.35
CA GLU A 857 -31.13 -29.09 25.79
C GLU A 857 -31.97 -30.00 24.86
N ALA A 858 -32.81 -29.41 24.00
CA ALA A 858 -33.64 -30.12 23.01
C ALA A 858 -32.91 -30.49 21.70
N SER A 859 -31.76 -29.91 21.38
CA SER A 859 -30.95 -30.27 20.21
C SER A 859 -29.63 -30.87 20.68
N GLY A 860 -29.47 -32.19 20.54
CA GLY A 860 -28.28 -32.90 21.02
C GLY A 860 -26.96 -32.28 20.59
N ARG A 861 -25.90 -32.48 21.40
CA ARG A 861 -24.52 -31.99 21.20
C ARG A 861 -24.18 -31.84 19.71
N ILE A 862 -24.06 -30.60 19.25
CA ILE A 862 -23.50 -30.30 17.93
C ILE A 862 -22.01 -30.66 18.00
N ALA A 863 -21.50 -31.37 16.99
CA ALA A 863 -20.10 -31.77 16.96
C ALA A 863 -19.21 -30.52 16.83
N PRO A 864 -18.12 -30.41 17.63
CA PRO A 864 -17.21 -29.27 17.57
C PRO A 864 -16.61 -29.11 16.18
N ARG A 865 -16.51 -27.88 15.68
CA ARG A 865 -15.97 -27.61 14.34
C ARG A 865 -14.48 -27.95 14.29
N PRO A 866 -13.87 -28.07 13.10
CA PRO A 866 -12.43 -28.31 12.98
C PRO A 866 -11.55 -27.29 13.70
N GLN A 867 -12.06 -26.09 13.99
CA GLN A 867 -11.30 -25.01 14.66
C GLN A 867 -11.63 -24.82 16.14
N ASP A 868 -12.60 -25.57 16.66
CA ASP A 868 -12.95 -25.59 18.10
C ASP A 868 -12.22 -26.74 18.81
N PHE A 869 -11.69 -26.51 20.00
CA PHE A 869 -11.02 -27.51 20.81
C PHE A 869 -12.04 -28.55 21.32
N ASP A 870 -11.85 -29.81 20.91
CA ASP A 870 -12.63 -30.94 21.42
C ASP A 870 -11.90 -31.57 22.59
N ALA A 871 -12.33 -31.23 23.79
CA ALA A 871 -11.73 -31.74 24.99
C ALA A 871 -11.98 -33.25 25.23
N SER A 872 -12.95 -33.85 24.55
CA SER A 872 -13.17 -35.31 24.59
C SER A 872 -12.17 -36.08 23.72
N ASP A 873 -11.55 -35.40 22.74
CA ASP A 873 -10.43 -35.90 21.92
C ASP A 873 -9.33 -34.83 21.80
N PRO A 874 -8.58 -34.56 22.89
CA PRO A 874 -7.64 -33.44 22.97
C PRO A 874 -6.40 -33.59 22.06
N PHE A 875 -6.24 -34.73 21.38
CA PHE A 875 -5.17 -35.02 20.42
C PHE A 875 -5.70 -35.45 19.04
N ARG A 876 -6.95 -35.07 18.70
CA ARG A 876 -7.55 -35.36 17.39
C ARG A 876 -6.68 -34.88 16.23
N SER A 877 -6.71 -35.61 15.11
CA SER A 877 -6.06 -35.21 13.86
C SER A 877 -7.03 -34.49 12.92
N GLY A 878 -6.54 -33.47 12.19
CA GLY A 878 -7.36 -32.68 11.27
C GLY A 878 -8.36 -31.72 11.92
N GLY A 879 -8.05 -31.25 13.12
CA GLY A 879 -8.77 -30.19 13.81
C GLY A 879 -8.05 -29.73 15.07
N CYS A 880 -8.51 -28.63 15.65
CA CYS A 880 -7.94 -27.99 16.84
C CYS A 880 -7.76 -29.00 17.96
N SER A 881 -6.50 -29.18 18.39
CA SER A 881 -6.05 -30.14 19.40
C SER A 881 -4.65 -29.76 19.89
N PHE A 882 -4.15 -30.38 20.95
CA PHE A 882 -2.75 -30.21 21.38
C PHE A 882 -1.76 -30.77 20.35
N ARG A 883 -2.21 -31.71 19.51
CA ARG A 883 -1.43 -32.36 18.45
C ARG A 883 -1.25 -31.45 17.22
N GLU A 884 -2.33 -30.81 16.79
CA GLU A 884 -2.36 -29.91 15.63
C GLU A 884 -2.92 -28.54 16.05
N PRO A 885 -2.19 -27.78 16.89
CA PRO A 885 -2.71 -26.54 17.47
C PRO A 885 -2.91 -25.44 16.42
N GLN A 886 -2.34 -25.59 15.22
CA GLN A 886 -2.52 -24.68 14.12
C GLN A 886 -3.98 -24.48 13.67
N TRP A 887 -4.86 -25.45 13.92
CA TRP A 887 -6.28 -25.34 13.56
C TRP A 887 -7.08 -24.52 14.56
N CYS A 888 -6.54 -24.21 15.73
CA CYS A 888 -7.28 -23.55 16.81
C CYS A 888 -7.52 -22.08 16.50
N SER A 889 -8.77 -21.64 16.67
CA SER A 889 -9.21 -20.28 16.37
C SER A 889 -8.41 -19.21 17.10
N ASN A 890 -8.16 -19.37 18.40
CA ASN A 890 -7.39 -18.39 19.18
C ASN A 890 -5.91 -18.37 18.79
N VAL A 891 -5.35 -19.50 18.35
CA VAL A 891 -3.97 -19.58 17.85
C VAL A 891 -3.85 -18.81 16.55
N ALA A 892 -4.75 -19.04 15.59
CA ALA A 892 -4.77 -18.31 14.33
C ALA A 892 -4.99 -16.79 14.54
N ALA A 893 -5.85 -16.41 15.48
CA ALA A 893 -6.16 -15.01 15.78
C ALA A 893 -4.99 -14.23 16.41
N ILE A 894 -4.19 -14.86 17.27
CA ILE A 894 -3.00 -14.21 17.84
C ILE A 894 -1.85 -14.18 16.83
N LEU A 895 -1.71 -15.22 16.01
CA LEU A 895 -0.68 -15.28 14.98
C LEU A 895 -0.82 -14.17 13.94
N SER A 896 -2.05 -13.83 13.54
CA SER A 896 -2.33 -12.79 12.54
C SER A 896 -1.88 -11.38 12.95
N LEU A 897 -1.53 -11.18 14.22
CA LEU A 897 -0.93 -9.94 14.73
C LEU A 897 0.57 -9.81 14.40
N SER A 898 1.18 -10.81 13.76
CA SER A 898 2.59 -10.87 13.42
C SER A 898 2.85 -11.09 11.94
N GLY A 899 4.09 -10.82 11.51
CA GLY A 899 4.56 -11.05 10.15
C GLY A 899 6.07 -11.24 10.12
N THR A 900 6.60 -11.56 8.94
CA THR A 900 8.02 -11.91 8.79
C THR A 900 8.79 -10.81 8.07
N ARG A 901 9.95 -10.44 8.60
CA ARG A 901 10.95 -9.55 7.98
C ARG A 901 11.76 -10.29 6.92
N ARG A 902 12.66 -9.57 6.22
CA ARG A 902 13.60 -10.20 5.28
C ARG A 902 14.51 -11.18 6.02
N ASN A 903 14.90 -12.26 5.35
CA ASN A 903 15.86 -13.24 5.86
C ASN A 903 17.30 -12.71 5.99
N ASP A 904 17.55 -11.44 5.66
CA ASP A 904 18.85 -10.80 5.71
C ASP A 904 19.28 -10.44 7.14
N MET A 905 20.57 -10.53 7.44
CA MET A 905 21.11 -10.14 8.75
C MET A 905 20.83 -8.67 9.07
N LEU A 906 20.84 -7.77 8.08
CA LEU A 906 20.54 -6.35 8.26
C LEU A 906 19.11 -6.12 8.78
N ALA A 907 18.18 -7.01 8.42
CA ALA A 907 16.79 -7.02 8.88
C ALA A 907 16.57 -7.86 10.16
N GLY A 908 17.64 -8.37 10.78
CA GLY A 908 17.57 -9.28 11.93
C GLY A 908 17.35 -10.75 11.55
N GLY A 909 17.38 -11.09 10.27
CA GLY A 909 17.34 -12.47 9.77
C GLY A 909 18.63 -13.26 10.08
N ASN A 910 18.65 -14.55 9.69
CA ASN A 910 19.82 -15.42 9.83
C ASN A 910 20.39 -15.92 8.48
N GLY A 911 20.02 -15.26 7.37
CA GLY A 911 20.35 -15.63 5.99
C GLY A 911 19.37 -16.63 5.36
N ARG A 912 18.66 -17.44 6.17
CA ARG A 912 17.70 -18.46 5.69
C ARG A 912 16.26 -18.12 6.04
N PHE A 913 16.05 -17.57 7.23
CA PHE A 913 14.75 -17.20 7.76
C PHE A 913 14.75 -15.76 8.25
N GLY A 914 13.64 -15.06 8.05
CA GLY A 914 13.43 -13.70 8.52
C GLY A 914 12.98 -13.65 9.97
N ARG A 915 13.28 -12.53 10.64
CA ARG A 915 12.81 -12.27 12.01
C ARG A 915 11.29 -12.08 11.99
N ARG A 916 10.61 -12.61 12.99
CA ARG A 916 9.18 -12.40 13.21
C ARG A 916 8.94 -11.20 14.11
N ASP A 917 8.13 -10.26 13.63
CA ASP A 917 7.74 -9.04 14.35
C ASP A 917 6.21 -8.95 14.44
N PHE A 918 5.71 -8.27 15.47
CA PHE A 918 4.31 -7.82 15.45
C PHE A 918 4.11 -6.75 14.38
N VAL A 919 2.90 -6.64 13.82
CA VAL A 919 2.62 -5.69 12.73
C VAL A 919 2.93 -4.24 13.12
N TRP A 920 2.73 -3.84 14.38
CA TRP A 920 3.10 -2.49 14.91
C TRP A 920 4.60 -2.31 15.17
N HIS A 921 5.39 -3.37 15.16
CA HIS A 921 6.85 -3.35 15.17
C HIS A 921 7.44 -3.38 13.75
N SER A 922 6.68 -2.93 12.76
CA SER A 922 7.07 -2.92 11.37
C SER A 922 6.29 -1.86 10.58
N GLY A 923 6.72 -1.61 9.35
CA GLY A 923 6.21 -0.51 8.54
C GLY A 923 6.95 0.79 8.80
N GLY A 924 6.48 1.85 8.16
CA GLY A 924 7.07 3.17 8.27
C GLY A 924 6.15 4.26 7.74
N VAL A 925 6.60 5.49 7.88
CA VAL A 925 5.98 6.68 7.33
C VAL A 925 6.93 7.26 6.31
N GLY A 926 6.45 7.46 5.08
CA GLY A 926 7.22 8.09 4.01
C GLY A 926 6.51 9.31 3.42
N VAL A 927 7.25 10.12 2.68
CA VAL A 927 6.75 11.26 1.93
C VAL A 927 7.30 11.24 0.51
N LEU A 928 6.54 11.77 -0.44
CA LEU A 928 7.03 11.94 -1.79
C LEU A 928 7.91 13.19 -1.89
N ARG A 929 9.07 13.04 -2.51
CA ARG A 929 10.03 14.11 -2.80
C ARG A 929 10.51 14.03 -4.23
N VAL A 930 11.12 15.11 -4.70
CA VAL A 930 11.66 15.21 -6.06
C VAL A 930 13.09 15.71 -6.05
N ASP A 931 13.93 15.09 -6.87
CA ASP A 931 15.30 15.52 -7.08
C ASP A 931 15.38 16.62 -8.12
N LYS A 932 16.28 17.58 -7.87
CA LYS A 932 16.70 18.55 -8.87
C LYS A 932 18.08 18.14 -9.40
N ALA A 933 18.15 17.74 -10.65
CA ALA A 933 19.35 17.17 -11.26
C ALA A 933 19.85 18.02 -12.44
N ASN A 934 21.14 17.88 -12.75
CA ASN A 934 21.69 18.34 -14.02
C ASN A 934 21.55 17.21 -15.06
N ILE A 935 21.05 17.57 -16.24
CA ILE A 935 20.89 16.69 -17.39
C ILE A 935 21.70 17.25 -18.56
N LEU A 936 22.88 16.66 -18.77
CA LEU A 936 23.73 16.96 -19.93
C LEU A 936 23.35 16.07 -21.10
N GLY A 937 23.03 16.67 -22.24
CA GLY A 937 22.63 15.98 -23.46
C GLY A 937 23.49 16.31 -24.68
N PHE A 938 23.65 15.32 -25.55
CA PHE A 938 24.31 15.45 -26.85
C PHE A 938 23.51 14.72 -27.92
N SER A 939 23.08 15.39 -28.98
CA SER A 939 22.46 14.73 -30.14
C SER A 939 23.19 15.02 -31.45
N MET A 940 23.12 14.04 -32.36
CA MET A 940 23.71 14.10 -33.68
C MET A 940 22.79 13.43 -34.69
N ASP A 941 22.46 14.13 -35.78
CA ASP A 941 21.75 13.57 -36.93
C ASP A 941 22.57 13.69 -38.20
N PHE A 942 22.46 12.68 -39.08
CA PHE A 942 23.03 12.75 -40.41
C PHE A 942 22.29 11.83 -41.39
N ALA A 943 22.28 12.23 -42.66
CA ALA A 943 21.83 11.38 -43.76
C ALA A 943 23.00 10.52 -44.27
N GLU A 944 22.78 9.22 -44.41
CA GLU A 944 23.73 8.26 -44.94
C GLU A 944 23.37 7.86 -46.38
N ASP A 945 24.29 8.17 -47.29
CA ASP A 945 24.04 8.10 -48.73
C ASP A 945 24.03 6.70 -49.32
N PHE A 946 24.77 5.73 -48.76
CA PHE A 946 24.89 4.38 -49.31
C PHE A 946 23.63 3.55 -49.07
N THR A 947 23.12 3.58 -47.84
CA THR A 947 21.93 2.88 -47.37
C THR A 947 20.65 3.67 -47.64
N LYS A 948 20.76 4.98 -47.93
CA LYS A 948 19.64 5.93 -48.06
C LYS A 948 18.80 5.98 -46.80
N SER A 949 19.46 6.06 -45.66
CA SER A 949 18.83 6.15 -44.34
C SER A 949 19.27 7.40 -43.61
N ASN A 950 18.42 7.90 -42.72
CA ASN A 950 18.77 8.96 -41.77
C ASN A 950 19.05 8.32 -40.42
N TRP A 951 20.12 8.76 -39.78
CA TRP A 951 20.56 8.26 -38.48
C TRP A 951 20.47 9.39 -37.48
N GLY A 952 19.86 9.12 -36.33
CA GLY A 952 19.88 9.99 -35.16
C GLY A 952 20.54 9.27 -33.99
N VAL A 953 21.36 10.00 -33.24
CA VAL A 953 21.97 9.53 -31.99
C VAL A 953 21.70 10.57 -30.94
N GLU A 954 21.16 10.15 -29.79
CA GLU A 954 20.95 11.00 -28.62
C GLU A 954 21.58 10.37 -27.40
N PHE A 955 22.31 11.15 -26.63
CA PHE A 955 22.89 10.75 -25.36
C PHE A 955 22.44 11.73 -24.28
N THR A 956 22.14 11.23 -23.09
CA THR A 956 21.97 12.03 -21.87
C THR A 956 22.74 11.40 -20.72
N TRP A 957 23.24 12.25 -19.85
CA TRP A 957 23.81 11.93 -18.54
C TRP A 957 23.04 12.75 -17.51
N VAL A 958 22.45 12.06 -16.54
CA VAL A 958 21.73 12.63 -15.40
C VAL A 958 22.54 12.32 -14.15
N GLU A 959 22.90 13.37 -13.41
CA GLU A 959 23.76 13.28 -12.22
C GLU A 959 22.94 13.22 -10.93
N ASP A 960 23.49 12.52 -9.92
CA ASP A 960 23.13 12.65 -8.50
C ASP A 960 21.65 12.37 -8.19
N LEU A 961 21.13 11.22 -8.65
CA LEU A 961 19.75 10.81 -8.38
C LEU A 961 19.63 9.91 -7.14
N HIS A 962 18.52 10.06 -6.42
CA HIS A 962 18.05 9.07 -5.47
C HIS A 962 17.31 7.95 -6.20
N VAL A 963 17.72 6.70 -5.94
CA VAL A 963 17.05 5.52 -6.49
C VAL A 963 16.63 4.59 -5.36
N GLY A 964 15.46 3.96 -5.50
CA GLY A 964 14.99 3.00 -4.50
C GLY A 964 15.94 1.79 -4.40
N ASP A 965 16.40 1.48 -3.19
CA ASP A 965 17.28 0.35 -2.88
C ASP A 965 16.68 -0.52 -1.78
N ASN A 966 16.44 -1.79 -2.09
CA ASN A 966 15.88 -2.75 -1.13
C ASN A 966 16.87 -3.24 -0.06
N ASP A 967 18.17 -2.96 -0.21
CA ASP A 967 19.25 -3.34 0.73
C ASP A 967 19.64 -2.19 1.67
N GLU A 968 19.06 -1.00 1.48
CA GLU A 968 19.21 0.14 2.39
C GLU A 968 18.06 0.23 3.42
N ARG A 969 18.35 0.79 4.60
CA ARG A 969 17.35 0.89 5.69
C ARG A 969 16.29 1.93 5.42
N ASP A 970 16.67 3.09 4.92
CA ASP A 970 15.75 4.15 4.46
C ASP A 970 15.14 3.85 3.09
N GLY A 971 15.68 2.84 2.39
CA GLY A 971 15.18 2.36 1.11
C GLY A 971 15.69 3.15 -0.09
N LEU A 972 16.75 3.96 0.08
CA LEU A 972 17.27 4.84 -0.97
C LEU A 972 18.79 4.70 -1.09
N ALA A 973 19.28 4.57 -2.32
CA ALA A 973 20.66 4.80 -2.67
C ALA A 973 20.81 6.24 -3.22
N GLU A 974 21.87 6.93 -2.79
CA GLU A 974 22.20 8.31 -3.17
C GLU A 974 23.31 8.34 -4.23
N GLY A 975 23.41 9.44 -4.99
CA GLY A 975 24.54 9.68 -5.89
C GLY A 975 24.56 8.79 -7.14
N VAL A 976 23.41 8.28 -7.59
CA VAL A 976 23.34 7.36 -8.72
C VAL A 976 23.20 8.11 -10.04
N ASP A 977 24.15 7.88 -10.95
CA ASP A 977 24.13 8.47 -12.29
C ASP A 977 23.38 7.59 -13.31
N LEU A 978 22.62 8.24 -14.19
CA LEU A 978 21.94 7.57 -15.31
C LEU A 978 22.49 8.04 -16.65
N TYR A 979 22.82 7.08 -17.51
CA TYR A 979 23.28 7.31 -18.87
C TYR A 979 22.28 6.74 -19.86
N ARG A 980 21.70 7.55 -20.75
CA ARG A 980 20.73 7.08 -21.75
C ARG A 980 21.21 7.37 -23.15
N LEU A 981 21.31 6.34 -23.98
CA LEU A 981 21.64 6.41 -25.39
C LEU A 981 20.44 5.97 -26.23
N THR A 982 20.07 6.78 -27.22
CA THR A 982 19.11 6.41 -28.25
C THR A 982 19.78 6.42 -29.61
N ILE A 983 19.49 5.40 -30.42
CA ILE A 983 19.89 5.33 -31.82
C ILE A 983 18.64 5.13 -32.66
N SER A 984 18.35 6.08 -33.55
CA SER A 984 17.23 6.02 -34.50
C SER A 984 17.74 5.86 -35.92
N VAL A 985 17.02 5.06 -36.72
CA VAL A 985 17.30 4.85 -38.14
C VAL A 985 16.01 4.88 -38.93
N ASP A 986 15.94 5.80 -39.89
CA ASP A 986 14.78 6.02 -40.75
C ASP A 986 15.11 5.70 -42.18
N ARG A 987 14.26 4.91 -42.83
CA ARG A 987 14.45 4.54 -44.22
C ARG A 987 13.15 4.33 -45.00
N PRO A 988 12.87 5.14 -46.02
CA PRO A 988 11.86 4.80 -47.02
C PRO A 988 12.36 3.65 -47.91
N THR A 989 11.62 2.53 -47.96
CA THR A 989 12.01 1.31 -48.68
C THR A 989 10.89 0.84 -49.62
N PHE A 990 11.21 0.51 -50.88
CA PHE A 990 10.25 -0.12 -51.78
C PHE A 990 10.10 -1.61 -51.49
N VAL A 991 8.88 -2.06 -51.20
CA VAL A 991 8.51 -3.47 -51.07
C VAL A 991 7.49 -3.81 -52.15
N ASN A 992 8.01 -4.00 -53.38
CA ASN A 992 7.20 -4.00 -54.60
C ASN A 992 6.06 -5.02 -54.65
N PHE A 993 6.17 -6.15 -53.92
CA PHE A 993 5.11 -7.17 -53.89
C PHE A 993 3.93 -6.78 -52.99
N LEU A 994 4.13 -5.86 -52.04
CA LEU A 994 3.06 -5.30 -51.21
C LEU A 994 2.52 -3.99 -51.79
N ASN A 995 3.40 -3.11 -52.26
CA ASN A 995 3.03 -1.84 -52.89
C ASN A 995 4.12 -1.39 -53.86
N ALA A 996 3.82 -1.45 -55.16
CA ALA A 996 4.77 -1.02 -56.20
C ALA A 996 4.79 0.50 -56.43
N ASN A 997 3.78 1.23 -55.92
CA ASN A 997 3.58 2.65 -56.21
C ASN A 997 4.00 3.58 -55.06
N ARG A 998 4.25 3.04 -53.86
CA ARG A 998 4.63 3.81 -52.67
C ARG A 998 5.68 3.06 -51.86
N THR A 999 6.56 3.81 -51.21
CA THR A 999 7.53 3.26 -50.25
C THR A 999 6.86 2.91 -48.93
N PHE A 1000 7.46 1.98 -48.21
CA PHE A 1000 7.23 1.74 -46.79
C PHE A 1000 8.22 2.60 -46.01
N PHE A 1001 7.72 3.47 -45.14
CA PHE A 1001 8.56 4.17 -44.18
C PHE A 1001 8.83 3.21 -43.03
N ILE A 1002 10.11 2.86 -42.85
CA ILE A 1002 10.57 1.98 -41.76
C ILE A 1002 11.43 2.84 -40.85
N ASN A 1003 10.97 3.04 -39.61
CA ASN A 1003 11.67 3.73 -38.54
C ASN A 1003 11.97 2.68 -37.45
N THR A 1004 13.22 2.62 -37.01
CA THR A 1004 13.59 1.82 -35.85
C THR A 1004 14.38 2.66 -34.87
N GLN A 1005 14.08 2.52 -33.58
CA GLN A 1005 14.73 3.26 -32.49
C GLN A 1005 15.14 2.28 -31.41
N TRP A 1006 16.36 2.40 -30.91
CA TRP A 1006 16.93 1.57 -29.87
C TRP A 1006 17.35 2.44 -28.70
N PHE A 1007 16.83 2.13 -27.52
CA PHE A 1007 17.08 2.84 -26.29
C PHE A 1007 17.93 1.97 -25.39
N PHE A 1008 18.98 2.54 -24.83
CA PHE A 1008 19.89 1.92 -23.90
C PHE A 1008 19.98 2.83 -22.68
N GLN A 1009 19.56 2.35 -21.52
CA GLN A 1009 19.78 3.01 -20.25
C GLN A 1009 20.81 2.21 -19.46
N TYR A 1010 21.86 2.89 -19.00
CA TYR A 1010 22.85 2.37 -18.08
C TYR A 1010 22.75 3.10 -16.75
N THR A 1011 22.65 2.35 -15.67
CA THR A 1011 22.69 2.87 -14.30
C THR A 1011 24.09 2.62 -13.74
N ASP A 1012 24.75 3.69 -13.29
CA ASP A 1012 26.05 3.57 -12.65
C ASP A 1012 25.93 2.99 -11.24
N GLU A 1013 27.03 2.42 -10.74
CA GLU A 1013 27.10 1.78 -9.41
C GLU A 1013 25.94 0.81 -9.11
N PHE A 1014 25.39 0.19 -10.17
CA PHE A 1014 24.18 -0.62 -10.06
C PHE A 1014 24.31 -1.80 -9.08
N GLU A 1015 23.36 -1.85 -8.15
CA GLU A 1015 23.13 -3.01 -7.28
C GLU A 1015 21.86 -3.78 -7.67
N GLN A 1016 21.85 -5.09 -7.43
CA GLN A 1016 20.69 -5.93 -7.79
C GLN A 1016 19.42 -5.63 -6.96
N SER A 1017 19.61 -4.95 -5.83
CA SER A 1017 18.62 -4.48 -4.88
C SER A 1017 17.87 -3.23 -5.36
N PHE A 1018 18.39 -2.52 -6.37
CA PHE A 1018 17.74 -1.33 -6.93
C PHE A 1018 16.36 -1.68 -7.53
N GLY A 1019 15.38 -0.80 -7.30
CA GLY A 1019 13.99 -0.97 -7.77
C GLY A 1019 13.85 -1.07 -9.29
N GLY A 1020 14.72 -0.40 -10.06
CA GLY A 1020 14.76 -0.50 -11.53
C GLY A 1020 15.26 -1.86 -12.04
N GLY A 1021 15.96 -2.61 -11.19
CA GLY A 1021 16.25 -4.03 -11.36
C GLY A 1021 17.28 -4.41 -12.42
N TYR A 1022 17.72 -3.50 -13.29
CA TYR A 1022 18.71 -3.80 -14.33
C TYR A 1022 19.76 -2.70 -14.46
N GLN A 1023 21.03 -3.10 -14.48
CA GLN A 1023 22.13 -2.19 -14.84
C GLN A 1023 21.99 -1.65 -16.27
N TRP A 1024 21.55 -2.51 -17.19
CA TRP A 1024 21.28 -2.16 -18.57
C TRP A 1024 19.81 -2.46 -18.87
N ASP A 1025 19.01 -1.42 -19.07
CA ASP A 1025 17.67 -1.54 -19.65
C ASP A 1025 17.73 -1.20 -21.14
N ILE A 1026 17.22 -2.11 -21.97
CA ILE A 1026 17.32 -2.02 -23.43
C ILE A 1026 15.98 -2.35 -24.04
N PHE A 1027 15.46 -1.45 -24.87
CA PHE A 1027 14.26 -1.70 -25.65
C PHE A 1027 14.35 -1.09 -27.04
N GLY A 1028 13.57 -1.67 -27.95
CA GLY A 1028 13.52 -1.26 -29.34
C GLY A 1028 12.09 -0.97 -29.79
N VAL A 1029 11.96 0.05 -30.63
CA VAL A 1029 10.74 0.39 -31.36
C VAL A 1029 10.98 0.14 -32.85
N LEU A 1030 10.01 -0.46 -33.53
CA LEU A 1030 9.97 -0.61 -34.98
C LEU A 1030 8.61 -0.14 -35.48
N ALA A 1031 8.60 0.98 -36.20
CA ALA A 1031 7.42 1.53 -36.84
C ALA A 1031 7.50 1.35 -38.36
N ILE A 1032 6.43 0.82 -38.95
CA ILE A 1032 6.30 0.59 -40.39
C ILE A 1032 4.99 1.19 -40.86
N SER A 1033 5.03 2.11 -41.82
CA SER A 1033 3.84 2.70 -42.40
C SER A 1033 3.94 2.82 -43.92
N THR A 1034 2.79 2.78 -44.61
CA THR A 1034 2.71 3.02 -46.06
C THR A 1034 1.34 3.57 -46.46
N GLY A 1035 1.18 3.93 -47.73
CA GLY A 1035 -0.06 4.46 -48.27
C GLY A 1035 -0.53 3.76 -49.54
N TYR A 1036 -1.82 3.44 -49.57
CA TYR A 1036 -2.53 2.85 -50.70
C TYR A 1036 -3.62 3.81 -51.20
N PHE A 1037 -4.03 3.64 -52.46
CA PHE A 1037 -5.11 4.40 -53.10
C PHE A 1037 -4.93 5.92 -53.00
N GLN A 1038 -3.77 6.44 -53.43
CA GLN A 1038 -3.43 7.87 -53.34
C GLN A 1038 -3.48 8.38 -51.89
N ASP A 1039 -2.85 7.62 -50.97
CA ASP A 1039 -2.77 7.93 -49.54
C ASP A 1039 -4.13 8.06 -48.84
N ARG A 1040 -5.18 7.43 -49.40
CA ARG A 1040 -6.49 7.30 -48.75
C ARG A 1040 -6.53 6.17 -47.73
N LEU A 1041 -5.78 5.10 -47.92
CA LEU A 1041 -5.68 3.98 -46.98
C LEU A 1041 -4.25 3.90 -46.45
N LEU A 1042 -4.07 4.13 -45.16
CA LEU A 1042 -2.80 4.25 -44.48
C LEU A 1042 -2.68 3.17 -43.39
N PRO A 1043 -2.22 1.96 -43.73
CA PRO A 1043 -1.84 0.98 -42.73
C PRO A 1043 -0.53 1.38 -42.04
N SER A 1044 -0.48 1.18 -40.73
CA SER A 1044 0.68 1.38 -39.87
C SER A 1044 0.79 0.22 -38.88
N LEU A 1045 2.03 -0.15 -38.56
CA LEU A 1045 2.36 -1.15 -37.55
C LEU A 1045 3.50 -0.61 -36.70
N THR A 1046 3.28 -0.55 -35.39
CA THR A 1046 4.35 -0.26 -34.42
C THR A 1046 4.56 -1.48 -33.53
N LEU A 1047 5.82 -1.89 -33.39
CA LEU A 1047 6.27 -2.94 -32.48
C LEU A 1047 7.15 -2.31 -31.42
N VAL A 1048 6.93 -2.65 -30.16
CA VAL A 1048 7.81 -2.29 -29.05
C VAL A 1048 8.26 -3.56 -28.36
N TYR A 1049 9.55 -3.69 -28.06
CA TYR A 1049 10.08 -4.86 -27.37
C TYR A 1049 11.17 -4.48 -26.37
N PHE A 1050 10.96 -4.85 -25.11
CA PHE A 1050 11.94 -4.70 -24.03
C PHE A 1050 12.70 -6.02 -23.86
N VAL A 1051 14.03 -5.97 -24.00
CA VAL A 1051 14.87 -7.15 -24.09
C VAL A 1051 14.96 -7.90 -22.77
N ARG A 1052 15.18 -7.18 -21.66
CA ARG A 1052 15.39 -7.77 -20.33
C ARG A 1052 14.09 -8.23 -19.66
N SER A 1053 13.07 -7.37 -19.67
CA SER A 1053 11.75 -7.71 -19.14
C SER A 1053 11.05 -8.78 -19.98
N SER A 1054 11.41 -8.92 -21.26
CA SER A 1054 10.69 -9.75 -22.23
C SER A 1054 9.22 -9.33 -22.39
N SER A 1055 8.97 -8.02 -22.30
CA SER A 1055 7.65 -7.42 -22.53
C SER A 1055 7.57 -6.78 -23.92
N ALA A 1056 6.39 -6.82 -24.53
CA ALA A 1056 6.18 -6.36 -25.91
C ALA A 1056 4.84 -5.63 -26.09
N ALA A 1057 4.76 -4.76 -27.09
CA ALA A 1057 3.52 -4.24 -27.63
C ALA A 1057 3.45 -4.44 -29.15
N PHE A 1058 2.28 -4.85 -29.63
CA PHE A 1058 1.96 -5.01 -31.05
C PHE A 1058 0.78 -4.10 -31.39
N LEU A 1059 1.05 -3.03 -32.15
CA LEU A 1059 0.12 -1.91 -32.37
C LEU A 1059 -0.21 -1.73 -33.87
N PRO A 1060 -1.01 -2.62 -34.48
CA PRO A 1060 -1.49 -2.42 -35.85
C PRO A 1060 -2.63 -1.41 -35.89
N GLN A 1061 -2.59 -0.52 -36.87
CA GLN A 1061 -3.70 0.39 -37.13
C GLN A 1061 -3.86 0.66 -38.63
N ILE A 1062 -5.07 1.02 -39.02
CA ILE A 1062 -5.44 1.37 -40.38
C ILE A 1062 -6.23 2.66 -40.34
N THR A 1063 -5.74 3.68 -41.03
CA THR A 1063 -6.46 4.94 -41.24
C THR A 1063 -7.03 4.99 -42.66
N TYR A 1064 -8.32 5.31 -42.78
CA TYR A 1064 -8.98 5.56 -44.05
C TYR A 1064 -9.47 7.02 -44.12
N ARG A 1065 -8.98 7.76 -45.11
CA ARG A 1065 -9.39 9.13 -45.41
C ARG A 1065 -10.53 9.10 -46.44
N PHE A 1066 -11.75 9.36 -45.98
CA PHE A 1066 -12.93 9.41 -46.85
C PHE A 1066 -12.93 10.69 -47.70
N THR A 1067 -12.51 11.80 -47.10
CA THR A 1067 -12.32 13.10 -47.74
C THR A 1067 -11.01 13.71 -47.23
N GLU A 1068 -10.66 14.93 -47.67
CA GLU A 1068 -9.52 15.69 -47.13
C GLU A 1068 -9.71 16.04 -45.64
N ASN A 1069 -10.98 16.13 -45.20
CA ASN A 1069 -11.34 16.63 -43.89
C ASN A 1069 -11.80 15.51 -42.94
N PHE A 1070 -12.31 14.40 -43.48
CA PHE A 1070 -12.88 13.30 -42.70
C PHE A 1070 -12.08 12.00 -42.84
N GLN A 1071 -11.59 11.50 -41.70
CA GLN A 1071 -10.87 10.24 -41.63
C GLN A 1071 -11.36 9.36 -40.47
N ALA A 1072 -11.27 8.04 -40.67
CA ALA A 1072 -11.49 7.06 -39.62
C ALA A 1072 -10.24 6.20 -39.43
N THR A 1073 -9.85 5.97 -38.18
CA THR A 1073 -8.76 5.09 -37.80
C THR A 1073 -9.29 3.94 -36.96
N PHE A 1074 -8.96 2.72 -37.34
CA PHE A 1074 -9.22 1.52 -36.56
C PHE A 1074 -7.88 0.91 -36.15
N GLY A 1075 -7.74 0.52 -34.88
CA GLY A 1075 -6.51 -0.10 -34.40
C GLY A 1075 -6.73 -1.10 -33.29
N LEU A 1076 -5.70 -1.92 -33.08
CA LEU A 1076 -5.57 -2.86 -31.98
C LEU A 1076 -4.29 -2.54 -31.22
N ALA A 1077 -4.28 -2.80 -29.91
CA ALA A 1077 -3.05 -2.87 -29.14
C ALA A 1077 -3.03 -4.20 -28.39
N ALA A 1078 -2.00 -5.01 -28.64
CA ALA A 1078 -1.77 -6.24 -27.89
C ALA A 1078 -0.52 -6.08 -27.03
N PHE A 1079 -0.63 -6.36 -25.74
CA PHE A 1079 0.46 -6.25 -24.78
C PHE A 1079 0.88 -7.64 -24.28
N SER A 1080 2.15 -7.77 -23.96
CA SER A 1080 2.70 -8.99 -23.37
C SER A 1080 3.78 -8.61 -22.37
N GLY A 1081 3.87 -9.36 -21.28
CA GLY A 1081 4.85 -9.14 -20.22
C GLY A 1081 4.82 -10.24 -19.20
N ARG A 1082 5.68 -10.13 -18.18
CA ARG A 1082 5.79 -11.10 -17.08
C ARG A 1082 6.08 -10.37 -15.78
N GLU A 1083 5.57 -10.90 -14.68
CA GLU A 1083 6.07 -10.50 -13.36
C GLU A 1083 7.45 -11.12 -13.13
N GLN A 1084 8.23 -10.45 -12.30
CA GLN A 1084 9.53 -10.92 -11.85
C GLN A 1084 9.62 -10.85 -10.33
N TRP A 1085 10.27 -11.84 -9.75
CA TRP A 1085 10.56 -11.85 -8.33
C TRP A 1085 11.78 -10.98 -8.02
N ARG A 1086 11.67 -10.16 -6.99
CA ARG A 1086 12.76 -9.36 -6.43
C ARG A 1086 12.81 -9.55 -4.94
N THR A 1087 14.00 -9.48 -4.36
CA THR A 1087 14.14 -9.45 -2.91
C THR A 1087 13.32 -8.29 -2.36
N MET A 1088 12.52 -8.53 -1.33
CA MET A 1088 11.74 -7.48 -0.69
C MET A 1088 12.65 -6.48 0.04
N PRO A 1089 12.21 -5.24 0.30
CA PRO A 1089 13.02 -4.27 1.05
C PRO A 1089 13.33 -4.76 2.48
N LEU A 1090 14.47 -4.33 3.05
CA LEU A 1090 14.79 -4.54 4.47
C LEU A 1090 13.67 -4.01 5.39
N THR A 1091 13.12 -2.86 5.01
CA THR A 1091 12.11 -2.09 5.74
C THR A 1091 11.13 -1.49 4.73
N GLY A 1092 9.92 -2.04 4.64
CA GLY A 1092 8.85 -1.44 3.85
C GLY A 1092 8.06 -0.39 4.64
N LEU A 1093 7.36 0.51 3.95
CA LEU A 1093 6.41 1.43 4.57
C LEU A 1093 5.13 0.72 5.05
N GLY A 1094 4.70 -0.32 4.33
CA GLY A 1094 3.69 -1.25 4.81
C GLY A 1094 4.24 -2.15 5.92
N PRO A 1095 3.42 -2.54 6.92
CA PRO A 1095 3.88 -3.43 7.98
C PRO A 1095 4.17 -4.84 7.44
N ALA A 1096 4.94 -5.59 8.21
CA ALA A 1096 5.29 -6.96 7.90
C ALA A 1096 4.04 -7.83 7.87
N THR A 1097 3.98 -8.72 6.88
CA THR A 1097 2.86 -9.63 6.64
C THR A 1097 3.33 -11.07 6.67
N GLU A 1098 2.40 -12.00 6.85
CA GLU A 1098 2.71 -13.43 6.83
C GLU A 1098 3.12 -13.87 5.43
N ARG A 1099 4.36 -14.35 5.28
CA ARG A 1099 4.91 -14.83 4.02
C ARG A 1099 5.51 -16.22 4.20
N PHE A 1100 5.15 -17.16 3.33
CA PHE A 1100 5.53 -18.58 3.45
C PHE A 1100 5.83 -19.21 2.10
N GLY A 1101 6.59 -20.30 2.02
CA GLY A 1101 6.89 -21.01 0.76
C GLY A 1101 8.11 -20.47 -0.02
N ARG A 1102 8.30 -20.97 -1.25
CA ARG A 1102 9.55 -20.84 -2.04
C ARG A 1102 10.00 -19.40 -2.36
N HIS A 1103 9.13 -18.41 -2.19
CA HIS A 1103 9.40 -16.99 -2.47
C HIS A 1103 8.93 -16.08 -1.31
N ALA A 1104 8.99 -16.57 -0.06
CA ALA A 1104 8.52 -15.84 1.11
C ALA A 1104 9.23 -14.48 1.35
N TYR A 1105 10.48 -14.34 0.90
CA TYR A 1105 11.29 -13.13 1.08
C TYR A 1105 11.43 -12.31 -0.21
N GLU A 1106 10.56 -12.56 -1.19
CA GLU A 1106 10.55 -11.88 -2.48
C GLU A 1106 9.20 -11.19 -2.68
N SER A 1107 9.23 -10.02 -3.32
CA SER A 1107 8.06 -9.30 -3.82
C SER A 1107 8.08 -9.33 -5.35
N PHE A 1108 6.91 -9.33 -5.98
CA PHE A 1108 6.84 -9.27 -7.44
C PHE A 1108 7.11 -7.82 -7.92
N PHE A 1109 7.53 -7.70 -9.17
CA PHE A 1109 7.75 -6.44 -9.88
C PHE A 1109 7.32 -6.60 -11.34
N GLU A 1110 6.70 -5.58 -11.93
CA GLU A 1110 6.23 -5.56 -13.33
C GLU A 1110 7.07 -4.57 -14.16
N PRO A 1111 8.21 -5.01 -14.76
CA PRO A 1111 9.07 -4.11 -15.53
C PRO A 1111 8.50 -3.76 -16.92
N GLY A 1112 8.80 -2.54 -17.38
CA GLY A 1112 8.51 -2.07 -18.73
C GLY A 1112 7.02 -2.14 -19.06
N LEU A 1113 6.67 -2.74 -20.21
CA LEU A 1113 5.27 -2.90 -20.64
C LEU A 1113 4.48 -3.95 -19.83
N SER A 1114 5.11 -4.64 -18.88
CA SER A 1114 4.42 -5.61 -18.04
C SER A 1114 3.33 -4.96 -17.18
N ILE A 1115 3.46 -3.67 -16.86
CA ILE A 1115 2.47 -2.88 -16.10
C ILE A 1115 1.12 -2.70 -16.82
N VAL A 1116 1.11 -2.84 -18.15
CA VAL A 1116 -0.10 -2.76 -18.99
C VAL A 1116 -0.42 -4.08 -19.70
N ARG A 1117 0.19 -5.21 -19.29
CA ARG A 1117 0.05 -6.51 -19.98
C ARG A 1117 -1.39 -7.03 -20.09
N GLU A 1118 -2.28 -6.63 -19.19
CA GLU A 1118 -3.69 -7.06 -19.13
C GLU A 1118 -4.64 -6.03 -19.77
N ARG A 1119 -4.12 -5.15 -20.62
CA ARG A 1119 -4.86 -4.04 -21.25
C ARG A 1119 -4.89 -4.15 -22.77
N ASP A 1120 -5.23 -5.32 -23.29
CA ASP A 1120 -5.40 -5.47 -24.73
C ASP A 1120 -6.58 -4.61 -25.21
N GLU A 1121 -6.38 -3.87 -26.30
CA GLU A 1121 -7.29 -2.82 -26.73
C GLU A 1121 -7.76 -2.99 -28.15
N ILE A 1122 -9.00 -2.52 -28.38
CA ILE A 1122 -9.54 -2.17 -29.68
C ILE A 1122 -10.00 -0.72 -29.65
N PHE A 1123 -9.71 0.04 -30.71
CA PHE A 1123 -10.16 1.43 -30.79
C PHE A 1123 -10.61 1.84 -32.20
N LEU A 1124 -11.52 2.80 -32.21
CA LEU A 1124 -12.01 3.51 -33.39
C LEU A 1124 -11.93 5.01 -33.13
N ARG A 1125 -11.30 5.75 -34.04
CA ARG A 1125 -11.18 7.20 -34.01
C ARG A 1125 -11.81 7.77 -35.28
N LEU A 1126 -12.71 8.73 -35.14
CA LEU A 1126 -13.33 9.48 -36.23
C LEU A 1126 -12.89 10.94 -36.09
N ARG A 1127 -12.12 11.46 -37.04
CA ARG A 1127 -11.63 12.85 -37.01
C ARG A 1127 -12.19 13.64 -38.19
N TYR A 1128 -12.71 14.82 -37.87
CA TYR A 1128 -13.11 15.84 -38.83
C TYR A 1128 -12.29 17.12 -38.59
N THR A 1129 -11.49 17.53 -39.56
CA THR A 1129 -10.62 18.73 -39.48
C THR A 1129 -11.28 19.87 -40.26
N PHE A 1130 -11.23 21.10 -39.74
CA PHE A 1130 -11.87 22.27 -40.36
C PHE A 1130 -11.01 23.53 -40.29
#